data_AF-A0A6G9SGT7-F1
#
_entry.id   AF-A0A6G9SGT7-F1
#
_cell.length_a   1.000
_cell.length_b   1.000
_cell.length_c   1.000
_cell.angle_alpha   90.00
_cell.angle_beta   90.00
_cell.angle_gamma   90.00
#
_symmetry.space_group_name_H-M   'P 1'
#
loop_
_entity.id
_entity.type
_entity.pdbx_description
1 polymer ?
#
loop_
_entity_poly.entity_id
_entity_poly.type
_entity_poly.pdbx_seq_one_letter_code
_entity_poly.pdbx_strand_id
1 'polypeptide(L)'
;MLQRHKKRLMRAIAFFLIGTFLQFLFYLPIVAIAQKPNSGGGGGGGANSCSSLPNPLTPEEQNYAKIAWEYFAKNYQPATGFANSTGGYPSGTLWDIGNYLMALNTARWINLINQTEFDSKMNKFLTTLGKLTLFEGALPNKVYHAATGELVDYTNKPVEKGIGWSALDIGRLLAAFHVIRTCHPQYKDWIKGVLAKWQLARSLKDGQLFGAAVLPNKNTLLVQEGRLGYEEYAVRGYELWGFKAPKAVALEPYKMVEINGIQIPYDTRDYQQTNANNYVVSESYILDGIEFGLEGYLKDFAARVLEVQKRRFEATGQLTAVSEDNIDQPPYFLYNTIYSNGAIWATITEKNKPYTQLRSISTKAAFGWRYLYPNNTYAQKVFDAVKDLSSPKGGFYAGLYEETKQPNKSLSGNTNGLILEILYYKARGNRPLIGSNGVTIPASPSKSPPIDPDANTPASTGKNPSNSASTGRNPSNTPSTGKNPSNSASTGKNPSTAPSTGKNPSNPSSTSKQPSNSGSDAEIVAVAPIPPVGNSLPASYPVPAKPLTVTQKRYAEAAWGYFKANLQSANGLLNDRADVPGATFWGLGDYLAALHAALALDIIKPKEFDERTRQLLAAIAQMPLFAGELPNRGYDTRTLQPIDYGANPVADGNGWSALDVGRMLAALYNLKTCHPEYTAAVDQIVLDWSYLRIVRNGIISSATAIKDTKGRSLPRVKPETRLGYEEYAARAFQLWGFDVDRSAVGGQYKTATVEGVQVPIVRTRDNTLKTNQYTVSNPFLLYALEFGLDPQMRSLFTPIFQAQAERYRNTGKLTASGTTLTHQQPYIVHSTIIGNQQPWAALSDDGKPIEDGRLVSSAVAFAYNALFPDDKYAQELLTATTDLYNPLLGFHEGFYENTGKIALGFTSSTNSMILQSLLYKVTKQQPLIRPDTAMNSPWWKAIAEGDSGHGLPSTPKQTSRFISNTSGQYWVSNSSDTVNLSEQKLENLLAVPSK
;
A
#
# COMPACT_ATOMS: atom_id res chain seq x y z
N MET A 1 -67.34 -63.88 11.53
CA MET A 1 -67.47 -62.43 11.27
C MET A 1 -67.47 -61.54 12.53
N LEU A 2 -67.84 -62.02 13.73
CA LEU A 2 -67.90 -61.20 14.95
C LEU A 2 -66.55 -60.68 15.50
N GLN A 3 -65.42 -61.37 15.25
CA GLN A 3 -64.10 -60.91 15.74
C GLN A 3 -63.48 -59.77 14.91
N ARG A 4 -63.91 -59.56 13.64
CA ARG A 4 -63.40 -58.48 12.78
C ARG A 4 -64.06 -57.12 13.09
N HIS A 5 -65.25 -57.11 13.68
CA HIS A 5 -65.93 -55.87 14.11
C HIS A 5 -65.42 -55.35 15.47
N LYS A 6 -65.09 -56.22 16.44
CA LYS A 6 -64.53 -55.80 17.74
C LYS A 6 -63.17 -55.09 17.64
N LYS A 7 -62.30 -55.47 16.69
CA LYS A 7 -60.99 -54.81 16.47
C LYS A 7 -61.06 -53.44 15.77
N ARG A 8 -62.11 -53.18 14.98
CA ARG A 8 -62.33 -51.86 14.33
C ARG A 8 -62.98 -50.86 15.29
N LEU A 9 -63.89 -51.32 16.16
CA LEU A 9 -64.56 -50.48 17.16
C LEU A 9 -63.59 -49.99 18.27
N MET A 10 -62.67 -50.84 18.74
CA MET A 10 -61.67 -50.42 19.75
C MET A 10 -60.61 -49.45 19.20
N ARG A 11 -60.28 -49.50 17.91
CA ARG A 11 -59.38 -48.53 17.27
C ARG A 11 -60.06 -47.17 17.06
N ALA A 12 -61.35 -47.15 16.72
CA ALA A 12 -62.10 -45.90 16.56
C ALA A 12 -62.30 -45.15 17.90
N ILE A 13 -62.55 -45.88 19.00
CA ILE A 13 -62.68 -45.29 20.35
C ILE A 13 -61.34 -44.70 20.85
N ALA A 14 -60.21 -45.34 20.53
CA ALA A 14 -58.88 -44.82 20.87
C ALA A 14 -58.52 -43.54 20.09
N PHE A 15 -58.87 -43.45 18.81
CA PHE A 15 -58.64 -42.23 18.02
C PHE A 15 -59.58 -41.07 18.39
N PHE A 16 -60.80 -41.35 18.87
CA PHE A 16 -61.75 -40.33 19.32
C PHE A 16 -61.38 -39.72 20.69
N LEU A 17 -60.85 -40.52 21.64
CA LEU A 17 -60.39 -40.05 22.95
C LEU A 17 -59.07 -39.26 22.89
N ILE A 18 -58.19 -39.56 21.93
CA ILE A 18 -56.97 -38.78 21.71
C ILE A 18 -57.29 -37.42 21.05
N GLY A 19 -58.31 -37.37 20.17
CA GLY A 19 -58.77 -36.12 19.55
C GLY A 19 -59.44 -35.14 20.52
N THR A 20 -60.16 -35.64 21.53
CA THR A 20 -60.86 -34.81 22.53
C THR A 20 -59.95 -34.29 23.64
N PHE A 21 -58.86 -34.98 23.97
CA PHE A 21 -57.87 -34.50 24.95
C PHE A 21 -56.95 -33.40 24.39
N LEU A 22 -56.74 -33.35 23.06
CA LEU A 22 -55.94 -32.33 22.38
C LEU A 22 -56.68 -31.01 22.13
N GLN A 23 -58.02 -31.01 22.15
CA GLN A 23 -58.84 -29.79 21.98
C GLN A 23 -59.03 -28.97 23.27
N PHE A 24 -58.81 -29.54 24.46
CA PHE A 24 -58.97 -28.85 25.74
C PHE A 24 -57.69 -28.14 26.26
N LEU A 25 -56.55 -28.28 25.58
CA LEU A 25 -55.28 -27.68 26.02
C LEU A 25 -54.94 -26.32 25.40
N PHE A 26 -55.75 -25.78 24.48
CA PHE A 26 -55.45 -24.54 23.75
C PHE A 26 -56.59 -23.50 23.73
N TYR A 27 -57.34 -23.35 24.82
CA TYR A 27 -58.16 -22.16 25.02
C TYR A 27 -58.17 -21.74 26.50
N LEU A 28 -57.38 -20.72 26.85
CA LEU A 28 -57.80 -19.53 27.59
C LEU A 28 -56.63 -18.51 27.69
N PRO A 29 -56.93 -17.20 27.65
CA PRO A 29 -55.96 -16.11 27.51
C PRO A 29 -55.46 -15.64 28.89
N ILE A 30 -54.25 -15.10 29.01
CA ILE A 30 -53.94 -14.08 30.04
C ILE A 30 -52.78 -13.19 29.60
N VAL A 31 -53.01 -11.93 29.92
CA VAL A 31 -52.24 -10.69 29.80
C VAL A 31 -50.84 -10.77 30.43
N ALA A 32 -49.95 -9.94 29.90
CA ALA A 32 -48.59 -9.67 30.33
C ALA A 32 -48.42 -9.42 31.84
N ILE A 33 -47.28 -9.87 32.40
CA ILE A 33 -46.46 -9.14 33.38
C ILE A 33 -45.01 -9.60 33.20
N ALA A 34 -44.10 -8.63 33.05
CA ALA A 34 -42.66 -8.82 33.05
C ALA A 34 -42.14 -9.03 34.48
N GLN A 35 -41.19 -9.96 34.69
CA GLN A 35 -40.24 -9.89 35.81
C GLN A 35 -38.96 -10.70 35.53
N LYS A 36 -37.87 -10.19 36.13
CA LYS A 36 -36.43 -10.36 35.85
C LYS A 36 -35.82 -11.73 36.25
N PRO A 37 -34.55 -12.00 35.84
CA PRO A 37 -33.96 -13.34 35.82
C PRO A 37 -33.39 -13.75 37.18
N ASN A 38 -33.41 -15.06 37.46
CA ASN A 38 -32.46 -15.62 38.41
C ASN A 38 -32.00 -17.04 38.04
N SER A 39 -30.73 -17.24 38.38
CA SER A 39 -29.80 -18.34 38.13
C SER A 39 -30.20 -19.71 38.71
N GLY A 40 -29.78 -20.77 38.01
CA GLY A 40 -29.37 -22.04 38.62
C GLY A 40 -30.00 -23.32 38.05
N GLY A 41 -29.15 -24.18 37.47
CA GLY A 41 -29.29 -25.64 37.61
C GLY A 41 -29.91 -26.46 36.47
N GLY A 42 -29.08 -26.91 35.52
CA GLY A 42 -28.98 -28.29 35.01
C GLY A 42 -30.16 -28.96 34.30
N GLY A 43 -30.07 -29.09 32.97
CA GLY A 43 -30.87 -30.06 32.20
C GLY A 43 -31.05 -29.79 30.70
N GLY A 44 -30.00 -30.04 29.89
CA GLY A 44 -30.09 -30.53 28.50
C GLY A 44 -31.16 -29.99 27.54
N GLY A 45 -31.16 -28.68 27.27
CA GLY A 45 -31.87 -28.08 26.14
C GLY A 45 -31.13 -26.81 25.74
N GLY A 46 -30.11 -26.95 24.89
CA GLY A 46 -29.24 -25.83 24.51
C GLY A 46 -30.08 -24.66 23.99
N ALA A 47 -29.99 -23.50 24.66
CA ALA A 47 -30.59 -22.27 24.18
C ALA A 47 -30.16 -22.06 22.71
N ASN A 48 -31.14 -21.86 21.83
CA ASN A 48 -30.92 -21.68 20.40
C ASN A 48 -29.88 -20.56 20.17
N SER A 49 -28.70 -20.89 19.66
CA SER A 49 -27.60 -19.94 19.51
C SER A 49 -27.95 -18.73 18.64
N CYS A 50 -28.99 -18.83 17.80
CA CYS A 50 -29.49 -17.74 16.97
C CYS A 50 -30.26 -16.67 17.77
N SER A 51 -30.75 -17.00 18.97
CA SER A 51 -31.39 -16.03 19.88
C SER A 51 -30.41 -15.26 20.74
N SER A 52 -29.14 -15.66 20.75
CA SER A 52 -28.09 -15.02 21.55
C SER A 52 -27.55 -13.79 20.82
N LEU A 53 -27.94 -12.62 21.32
CA LEU A 53 -27.51 -11.32 20.82
C LEU A 53 -26.66 -10.58 21.88
N PRO A 54 -25.41 -11.00 22.13
CA PRO A 54 -24.57 -10.41 23.17
C PRO A 54 -24.24 -8.92 22.94
N ASN A 55 -24.28 -8.45 21.68
CA ASN A 55 -23.98 -7.07 21.31
C ASN A 55 -25.20 -6.40 20.64
N PRO A 56 -26.31 -6.17 21.37
CA PRO A 56 -27.56 -5.69 20.78
C PRO A 56 -27.35 -4.43 19.92
N LEU A 57 -28.22 -4.24 18.93
CA LEU A 57 -28.17 -3.06 18.06
C LEU A 57 -28.37 -1.78 18.88
N THR A 58 -27.60 -0.74 18.57
CA THR A 58 -27.85 0.60 19.09
C THR A 58 -29.17 1.15 18.54
N PRO A 59 -29.75 2.23 19.10
CA PRO A 59 -30.95 2.84 18.52
C PRO A 59 -30.80 3.23 17.04
N GLU A 60 -29.62 3.71 16.66
CA GLU A 60 -29.29 4.07 15.28
C GLU A 60 -29.25 2.84 14.38
N GLU A 61 -28.58 1.77 14.82
CA GLU A 61 -28.51 0.51 14.08
C GLU A 61 -29.86 -0.21 13.98
N GLN A 62 -30.67 -0.12 15.03
CA GLN A 62 -32.04 -0.62 15.00
C GLN A 62 -32.87 0.16 13.98
N ASN A 63 -32.61 1.45 13.79
CA ASN A 63 -33.24 2.24 12.75
C ASN A 63 -32.78 1.79 11.35
N TYR A 64 -31.49 1.51 11.14
CA TYR A 64 -31.02 0.91 9.89
C TYR A 64 -31.73 -0.40 9.60
N ALA A 65 -31.83 -1.29 10.59
CA ALA A 65 -32.52 -2.55 10.43
C ALA A 65 -34.01 -2.37 10.06
N LYS A 66 -34.69 -1.40 10.68
CA LYS A 66 -36.07 -1.05 10.32
C LYS A 66 -36.18 -0.57 8.88
N ILE A 67 -35.34 0.38 8.47
CA ILE A 67 -35.30 0.92 7.10
C ILE A 67 -35.09 -0.20 6.09
N ALA A 68 -34.10 -1.07 6.32
CA ALA A 68 -33.81 -2.19 5.42
C ALA A 68 -34.98 -3.20 5.36
N TRP A 69 -35.62 -3.48 6.50
CA TRP A 69 -36.79 -4.36 6.54
C TRP A 69 -38.02 -3.77 5.83
N GLU A 70 -38.21 -2.46 5.87
CA GLU A 70 -39.32 -1.79 5.17
C GLU A 70 -39.29 -2.03 3.66
N TYR A 71 -38.11 -2.22 3.06
CA TYR A 71 -38.01 -2.67 1.67
C TYR A 71 -38.77 -4.00 1.46
N PHE A 72 -38.48 -5.01 2.29
CA PHE A 72 -39.12 -6.32 2.19
C PHE A 72 -40.59 -6.29 2.59
N ALA A 73 -40.96 -5.50 3.60
CA ALA A 73 -42.35 -5.33 3.99
C ALA A 73 -43.22 -4.82 2.81
N LYS A 74 -42.69 -3.89 2.00
CA LYS A 74 -43.39 -3.32 0.84
C LYS A 74 -43.32 -4.18 -0.41
N ASN A 75 -42.28 -4.99 -0.55
CA ASN A 75 -42.04 -5.83 -1.72
C ASN A 75 -42.42 -7.30 -1.50
N TYR A 76 -42.97 -7.64 -0.34
CA TYR A 76 -43.49 -8.96 -0.03
C TYR A 76 -44.68 -9.31 -0.93
N GLN A 77 -44.69 -10.53 -1.43
CA GLN A 77 -45.74 -11.07 -2.30
C GLN A 77 -46.58 -12.07 -1.54
N PRO A 78 -47.79 -11.72 -1.05
CA PRO A 78 -48.59 -12.60 -0.20
C PRO A 78 -48.97 -13.92 -0.87
N ALA A 79 -49.12 -13.93 -2.20
CA ALA A 79 -49.52 -15.10 -2.97
C ALA A 79 -48.44 -16.19 -3.04
N THR A 80 -47.17 -15.84 -2.90
CA THR A 80 -46.02 -16.76 -3.00
C THR A 80 -45.20 -16.83 -1.72
N GLY A 81 -45.23 -15.78 -0.91
CA GLY A 81 -44.31 -15.63 0.22
C GLY A 81 -42.92 -15.16 -0.19
N PHE A 82 -42.70 -14.82 -1.48
CA PHE A 82 -41.44 -14.23 -1.95
C PHE A 82 -41.40 -12.72 -1.73
N ALA A 83 -40.27 -12.10 -2.06
CA ALA A 83 -40.14 -10.67 -2.14
C ALA A 83 -39.52 -10.27 -3.49
N ASN A 84 -39.83 -9.07 -3.97
CA ASN A 84 -39.25 -8.56 -5.21
C ASN A 84 -37.74 -8.31 -5.05
N SER A 85 -36.96 -8.68 -6.06
CA SER A 85 -35.52 -8.39 -6.13
C SER A 85 -35.23 -6.92 -6.37
N THR A 86 -36.11 -6.23 -7.10
CA THR A 86 -36.04 -4.77 -7.34
C THR A 86 -37.37 -4.13 -6.94
N GLY A 87 -37.30 -2.94 -6.33
CA GLY A 87 -38.47 -2.23 -5.80
C GLY A 87 -39.60 -2.09 -6.84
N GLY A 88 -40.77 -2.65 -6.52
CA GLY A 88 -41.95 -2.60 -7.39
C GLY A 88 -41.90 -3.48 -8.64
N TYR A 89 -40.86 -4.28 -8.84
CA TYR A 89 -40.70 -5.16 -9.99
C TYR A 89 -40.77 -6.63 -9.56
N PRO A 90 -41.86 -7.37 -9.87
CA PRO A 90 -42.13 -8.70 -9.31
C PRO A 90 -41.30 -9.81 -9.95
N SER A 91 -39.99 -9.72 -9.78
CA SER A 91 -38.97 -10.69 -10.20
C SER A 91 -38.14 -11.13 -9.00
N GLY A 92 -37.55 -12.32 -9.06
CA GLY A 92 -36.64 -12.80 -8.03
C GLY A 92 -35.69 -13.86 -8.58
N THR A 93 -34.37 -13.60 -8.49
CA THR A 93 -33.35 -14.65 -8.70
C THR A 93 -33.29 -15.55 -7.47
N LEU A 94 -32.63 -16.70 -7.57
CA LEU A 94 -32.40 -17.54 -6.40
C LEU A 94 -31.47 -16.86 -5.38
N TRP A 95 -30.53 -16.04 -5.85
CA TRP A 95 -29.69 -15.20 -4.99
C TRP A 95 -30.55 -14.25 -4.15
N ASP A 96 -31.49 -13.54 -4.78
CA ASP A 96 -32.39 -12.60 -4.11
C ASP A 96 -33.35 -13.31 -3.14
N ILE A 97 -33.84 -14.48 -3.52
CA ILE A 97 -34.67 -15.34 -2.67
C ILE A 97 -33.88 -15.78 -1.42
N GLY A 98 -32.60 -16.13 -1.58
CA GLY A 98 -31.70 -16.41 -0.47
C GLY A 98 -31.52 -15.20 0.45
N ASN A 99 -31.24 -14.03 -0.11
CA ASN A 99 -31.11 -12.78 0.64
C ASN A 99 -32.39 -12.43 1.43
N TYR A 100 -33.56 -12.67 0.85
CA TYR A 100 -34.83 -12.49 1.56
C TYR A 100 -34.97 -13.44 2.75
N LEU A 101 -34.56 -14.70 2.63
CA LEU A 101 -34.59 -15.64 3.76
C LEU A 101 -33.68 -15.19 4.90
N MET A 102 -32.49 -14.70 4.58
CA MET A 102 -31.55 -14.16 5.57
C MET A 102 -32.11 -12.90 6.25
N ALA A 103 -32.76 -12.03 5.48
CA ALA A 103 -33.48 -10.87 5.98
C ALA A 103 -34.66 -11.26 6.91
N LEU A 104 -35.45 -12.26 6.52
CA LEU A 104 -36.59 -12.75 7.30
C LEU A 104 -36.14 -13.40 8.62
N ASN A 105 -35.08 -14.21 8.59
CA ASN A 105 -34.43 -14.74 9.79
C ASN A 105 -33.95 -13.63 10.71
N THR A 106 -33.25 -12.64 10.14
CA THR A 106 -32.77 -11.48 10.88
C THR A 106 -33.93 -10.75 11.55
N ALA A 107 -34.94 -10.33 10.77
CA ALA A 107 -36.08 -9.57 11.26
C ALA A 107 -36.77 -10.27 12.44
N ARG A 108 -36.82 -11.60 12.42
CA ARG A 108 -37.33 -12.39 13.54
C ARG A 108 -36.44 -12.29 14.79
N TRP A 109 -35.13 -12.44 14.65
CA TRP A 109 -34.21 -12.50 15.80
C TRP A 109 -33.91 -11.15 16.43
N ILE A 110 -33.86 -10.08 15.64
CA ILE A 110 -33.70 -8.70 16.17
C ILE A 110 -35.06 -8.02 16.46
N ASN A 111 -36.13 -8.81 16.55
CA ASN A 111 -37.48 -8.40 16.95
C ASN A 111 -38.11 -7.28 16.10
N LEU A 112 -37.86 -7.27 14.78
CA LEU A 112 -38.62 -6.44 13.83
C LEU A 112 -39.98 -7.04 13.50
N ILE A 113 -40.08 -8.38 13.53
CA ILE A 113 -41.33 -9.12 13.40
C ILE A 113 -41.45 -10.16 14.51
N ASN A 114 -42.68 -10.52 14.86
CA ASN A 114 -42.94 -11.56 15.85
C ASN A 114 -42.89 -12.97 15.23
N GLN A 115 -42.94 -14.00 16.08
CA GLN A 115 -42.89 -15.40 15.66
C GLN A 115 -44.04 -15.77 14.71
N THR A 116 -45.26 -15.32 14.99
CA THR A 116 -46.45 -15.63 14.18
C THR A 116 -46.33 -15.10 12.76
N GLU A 117 -45.85 -13.86 12.60
CA GLU A 117 -45.63 -13.26 11.30
C GLU A 117 -44.51 -13.97 10.54
N PHE A 118 -43.40 -14.28 11.21
CA PHE A 118 -42.31 -15.07 10.63
C PHE A 118 -42.81 -16.43 10.13
N ASP A 119 -43.55 -17.17 10.97
CA ASP A 119 -44.02 -18.50 10.62
C ASP A 119 -45.02 -18.45 9.46
N SER A 120 -45.91 -17.45 9.42
CA SER A 120 -46.84 -17.23 8.31
C SER A 120 -46.09 -17.01 6.99
N LYS A 121 -45.10 -16.11 6.98
CA LYS A 121 -44.28 -15.82 5.79
C LYS A 121 -43.44 -17.04 5.38
N MET A 122 -42.81 -17.71 6.33
CA MET A 122 -41.94 -18.88 6.06
C MET A 122 -42.75 -20.09 5.56
N ASN A 123 -43.92 -20.37 6.14
CA ASN A 123 -44.82 -21.43 5.67
C ASN A 123 -45.26 -21.16 4.24
N LYS A 124 -45.61 -19.90 3.94
CA LYS A 124 -46.05 -19.50 2.59
C LYS A 124 -44.90 -19.64 1.59
N PHE A 125 -43.73 -19.14 1.94
CA PHE A 125 -42.50 -19.26 1.16
C PHE A 125 -42.18 -20.73 0.82
N LEU A 126 -42.09 -21.62 1.82
CA LEU A 126 -41.73 -23.03 1.61
C LEU A 126 -42.80 -23.81 0.83
N THR A 127 -44.07 -23.47 1.04
CA THR A 127 -45.18 -24.04 0.26
C THR A 127 -45.03 -23.74 -1.23
N THR A 128 -44.72 -22.49 -1.56
CA THR A 128 -44.55 -22.06 -2.95
C THR A 128 -43.26 -22.62 -3.54
N LEU A 129 -42.14 -22.51 -2.82
CA LEU A 129 -40.85 -23.03 -3.26
C LEU A 129 -40.93 -24.54 -3.57
N GLY A 130 -41.60 -25.31 -2.73
CA GLY A 130 -41.81 -26.75 -2.93
C GLY A 130 -42.72 -27.12 -4.12
N LYS A 131 -43.38 -26.13 -4.74
CA LYS A 131 -44.27 -26.27 -5.90
C LYS A 131 -43.74 -25.60 -7.16
N LEU A 132 -42.58 -24.91 -7.11
CA LEU A 132 -42.03 -24.25 -8.29
C LEU A 132 -41.77 -25.25 -9.41
N THR A 133 -42.13 -24.85 -10.63
CA THR A 133 -41.66 -25.55 -11.82
C THR A 133 -40.15 -25.41 -11.90
N LEU A 134 -39.45 -26.53 -12.00
CA LEU A 134 -37.99 -26.57 -12.13
C LEU A 134 -37.60 -26.51 -13.61
N PHE A 135 -36.48 -25.87 -13.92
CA PHE A 135 -35.88 -25.93 -15.24
C PHE A 135 -35.56 -27.39 -15.58
N GLU A 136 -36.16 -27.89 -16.67
CA GLU A 136 -36.08 -29.29 -17.11
C GLU A 136 -36.40 -30.32 -16.00
N GLY A 137 -37.27 -29.95 -15.04
CA GLY A 137 -37.63 -30.83 -13.92
C GLY A 137 -36.48 -31.16 -12.97
N ALA A 138 -35.36 -30.44 -13.05
CA ALA A 138 -34.12 -30.81 -12.38
C ALA A 138 -33.69 -29.81 -11.31
N LEU A 139 -33.50 -28.54 -11.69
CA LEU A 139 -32.99 -27.49 -10.82
C LEU A 139 -33.84 -26.22 -10.95
N PRO A 140 -33.86 -25.35 -9.94
CA PRO A 140 -34.60 -24.10 -10.05
C PRO A 140 -34.09 -23.24 -11.22
N ASN A 141 -35.01 -22.55 -11.88
CA ASN A 141 -34.67 -21.60 -12.93
C ASN A 141 -33.96 -20.37 -12.35
N LYS A 142 -33.14 -19.70 -13.14
CA LYS A 142 -32.40 -18.49 -12.72
C LYS A 142 -33.30 -17.39 -12.17
N VAL A 143 -34.51 -17.23 -12.71
CA VAL A 143 -35.45 -16.16 -12.31
C VAL A 143 -36.87 -16.69 -12.25
N TYR A 144 -37.60 -16.28 -11.21
CA TYR A 144 -39.03 -16.52 -11.08
C TYR A 144 -39.79 -15.21 -10.94
N HIS A 145 -41.01 -15.18 -11.45
CA HIS A 145 -41.93 -14.07 -11.18
C HIS A 145 -42.31 -14.09 -9.69
N ALA A 146 -41.90 -13.09 -8.93
CA ALA A 146 -42.02 -13.11 -7.47
C ALA A 146 -43.48 -13.23 -7.00
N ALA A 147 -44.45 -12.70 -7.74
CA ALA A 147 -45.86 -12.72 -7.35
C ALA A 147 -46.61 -14.02 -7.73
N THR A 148 -46.10 -14.81 -8.67
CA THR A 148 -46.82 -15.99 -9.21
C THR A 148 -46.02 -17.29 -9.08
N GLY A 149 -44.70 -17.22 -8.98
CA GLY A 149 -43.80 -18.39 -9.00
C GLY A 149 -43.60 -18.96 -10.41
N GLU A 150 -43.99 -18.24 -11.46
CA GLU A 150 -43.81 -18.67 -12.85
C GLU A 150 -42.36 -18.51 -13.33
N LEU A 151 -41.97 -19.36 -14.28
CA LEU A 151 -40.69 -19.26 -14.97
C LEU A 151 -40.65 -18.01 -15.85
N VAL A 152 -39.67 -17.14 -15.61
CA VAL A 152 -39.49 -15.90 -16.39
C VAL A 152 -38.04 -15.72 -16.83
N ASP A 153 -37.84 -14.85 -17.82
CA ASP A 153 -36.53 -14.29 -18.16
C ASP A 153 -36.17 -13.08 -17.29
N TYR A 154 -34.99 -12.51 -17.49
CA TYR A 154 -34.54 -11.30 -16.77
C TYR A 154 -35.38 -10.03 -17.08
N THR A 155 -36.23 -10.06 -18.11
CA THR A 155 -37.21 -9.00 -18.40
C THR A 155 -38.58 -9.28 -17.78
N ASN A 156 -38.67 -10.30 -16.92
CA ASN A 156 -39.85 -10.77 -16.21
C ASN A 156 -40.97 -11.23 -17.16
N LYS A 157 -40.60 -11.68 -18.37
CA LYS A 157 -41.53 -12.28 -19.33
C LYS A 157 -41.60 -13.79 -19.11
N PRO A 158 -42.81 -14.39 -19.15
CA PRO A 158 -42.96 -15.84 -19.05
C PRO A 158 -42.15 -16.59 -20.11
N VAL A 159 -41.47 -17.65 -19.69
CA VAL A 159 -40.73 -18.55 -20.57
C VAL A 159 -41.09 -20.00 -20.23
N GLU A 160 -41.65 -20.71 -21.20
CA GLU A 160 -42.17 -22.08 -21.00
C GLU A 160 -41.10 -23.05 -20.48
N LYS A 161 -39.90 -23.01 -21.06
CA LYS A 161 -38.77 -23.88 -20.67
C LYS A 161 -37.98 -23.32 -19.47
N GLY A 162 -37.98 -22.00 -19.26
CA GLY A 162 -36.99 -21.31 -18.43
C GLY A 162 -35.71 -20.93 -19.21
N ILE A 163 -34.74 -20.34 -18.51
CA ILE A 163 -33.46 -19.82 -19.05
C ILE A 163 -32.22 -20.54 -18.50
N GLY A 164 -32.41 -21.62 -17.75
CA GLY A 164 -31.35 -22.43 -17.12
C GLY A 164 -31.29 -22.23 -15.61
N TRP A 165 -30.23 -22.72 -14.97
CA TRP A 165 -29.96 -22.56 -13.53
C TRP A 165 -28.63 -21.83 -13.30
N SER A 166 -28.48 -21.21 -12.13
CA SER A 166 -27.21 -20.66 -11.63
C SER A 166 -26.73 -21.53 -10.46
N ALA A 167 -25.54 -22.11 -10.59
CA ALA A 167 -24.92 -22.87 -9.52
C ALA A 167 -24.55 -21.97 -8.33
N LEU A 168 -24.19 -20.70 -8.57
CA LEU A 168 -23.87 -19.74 -7.53
C LEU A 168 -25.10 -19.36 -6.70
N ASP A 169 -26.22 -19.08 -7.37
CA ASP A 169 -27.48 -18.74 -6.71
C ASP A 169 -28.03 -19.91 -5.88
N ILE A 170 -27.89 -21.13 -6.40
CA ILE A 170 -28.21 -22.34 -5.64
C ILE A 170 -27.32 -22.43 -4.40
N GLY A 171 -26.01 -22.18 -4.53
CA GLY A 171 -25.07 -22.17 -3.40
C GLY A 171 -25.49 -21.18 -2.30
N ARG A 172 -25.83 -19.93 -2.68
CA ARG A 172 -26.35 -18.90 -1.76
C ARG A 172 -27.62 -19.37 -1.03
N LEU A 173 -28.57 -19.94 -1.76
CA LEU A 173 -29.82 -20.41 -1.18
C LEU A 173 -29.60 -21.62 -0.24
N LEU A 174 -28.67 -22.51 -0.57
CA LEU A 174 -28.27 -23.63 0.29
C LEU A 174 -27.65 -23.15 1.60
N ALA A 175 -26.81 -22.10 1.56
CA ALA A 175 -26.28 -21.46 2.76
C ALA A 175 -27.41 -20.85 3.61
N ALA A 176 -28.33 -20.10 2.99
CA ALA A 176 -29.49 -19.54 3.68
C ALA A 176 -30.37 -20.62 4.32
N PHE A 177 -30.63 -21.74 3.63
CA PHE A 177 -31.36 -22.86 4.23
C PHE A 177 -30.63 -23.53 5.37
N HIS A 178 -29.29 -23.56 5.35
CA HIS A 178 -28.54 -24.04 6.49
C HIS A 178 -28.75 -23.15 7.71
N VAL A 179 -28.79 -21.83 7.54
CA VAL A 179 -29.09 -20.89 8.62
C VAL A 179 -30.52 -21.11 9.12
N ILE A 180 -31.51 -21.18 8.22
CA ILE A 180 -32.91 -21.40 8.61
C ILE A 180 -33.09 -22.74 9.35
N ARG A 181 -32.54 -23.86 8.86
CA ARG A 181 -32.71 -25.16 9.53
C ARG A 181 -32.04 -25.21 10.91
N THR A 182 -31.03 -24.37 11.12
CA THR A 182 -30.28 -24.29 12.39
C THR A 182 -30.97 -23.37 13.38
N CYS A 183 -31.39 -22.18 12.92
CA CYS A 183 -32.07 -21.20 13.75
C CYS A 183 -33.56 -21.53 13.99
N HIS A 184 -34.20 -22.22 13.06
CA HIS A 184 -35.63 -22.56 13.11
C HIS A 184 -35.81 -24.05 12.78
N PRO A 185 -35.42 -24.95 13.70
CA PRO A 185 -35.37 -26.40 13.44
C PRO A 185 -36.73 -27.01 13.07
N GLN A 186 -37.85 -26.36 13.39
CA GLN A 186 -39.18 -26.79 12.95
C GLN A 186 -39.34 -26.85 11.42
N TYR A 187 -38.51 -26.12 10.66
CA TYR A 187 -38.53 -26.10 9.19
C TYR A 187 -37.59 -27.11 8.53
N LYS A 188 -36.75 -27.80 9.31
CA LYS A 188 -35.66 -28.66 8.80
C LYS A 188 -36.16 -29.73 7.83
N ASP A 189 -37.19 -30.48 8.20
CA ASP A 189 -37.70 -31.58 7.38
C ASP A 189 -38.42 -31.09 6.13
N TRP A 190 -39.08 -29.94 6.20
CA TRP A 190 -39.72 -29.32 5.03
C TRP A 190 -38.67 -28.87 4.02
N ILE A 191 -37.63 -28.15 4.47
CA ILE A 191 -36.51 -27.74 3.62
C ILE A 191 -35.86 -28.98 2.97
N LYS A 192 -35.61 -30.03 3.75
CA LYS A 192 -35.09 -31.30 3.22
C LYS A 192 -36.01 -31.88 2.14
N GLY A 193 -37.33 -31.85 2.35
CA GLY A 193 -38.32 -32.31 1.38
C GLY A 193 -38.36 -31.48 0.09
N VAL A 194 -38.11 -30.17 0.17
CA VAL A 194 -37.96 -29.31 -1.03
C VAL A 194 -36.69 -29.70 -1.79
N LEU A 195 -35.56 -29.76 -1.11
CA LEU A 195 -34.26 -30.06 -1.73
C LEU A 195 -34.19 -31.49 -2.29
N ALA A 196 -34.92 -32.44 -1.72
CA ALA A 196 -35.01 -33.80 -2.25
C ALA A 196 -35.59 -33.87 -3.68
N LYS A 197 -36.31 -32.83 -4.12
CA LYS A 197 -36.80 -32.71 -5.50
C LYS A 197 -35.76 -32.13 -6.46
N TRP A 198 -34.70 -31.53 -5.94
CA TRP A 198 -33.67 -30.86 -6.74
C TRP A 198 -32.53 -31.83 -7.04
N GLN A 199 -32.18 -31.93 -8.32
CA GLN A 199 -31.06 -32.76 -8.79
C GLN A 199 -29.75 -31.97 -8.65
N LEU A 200 -29.38 -31.59 -7.42
CA LEU A 200 -28.21 -30.74 -7.10
C LEU A 200 -26.90 -31.23 -7.71
N ALA A 201 -26.72 -32.55 -7.88
CA ALA A 201 -25.54 -33.09 -8.57
C ALA A 201 -25.38 -32.60 -10.02
N ARG A 202 -26.44 -32.10 -10.68
CA ARG A 202 -26.36 -31.56 -12.04
C ARG A 202 -25.68 -30.19 -12.13
N SER A 203 -25.58 -29.44 -11.03
CA SER A 203 -24.79 -28.22 -10.99
C SER A 203 -23.31 -28.47 -10.66
N LEU A 204 -22.89 -29.75 -10.65
CA LEU A 204 -21.53 -30.17 -10.35
C LEU A 204 -20.99 -31.04 -11.48
N LYS A 205 -19.79 -30.72 -11.95
CA LYS A 205 -19.08 -31.55 -12.93
C LYS A 205 -17.58 -31.43 -12.73
N ASP A 206 -16.88 -32.56 -12.73
CA ASP A 206 -15.43 -32.67 -12.59
C ASP A 206 -14.83 -31.94 -11.38
N GLY A 207 -15.62 -31.83 -10.30
CA GLY A 207 -15.25 -31.13 -9.07
C GLY A 207 -15.41 -29.61 -9.11
N GLN A 208 -16.11 -29.05 -10.10
CA GLN A 208 -16.41 -27.63 -10.27
C GLN A 208 -17.92 -27.34 -10.31
N LEU A 209 -18.29 -26.07 -10.16
CA LEU A 209 -19.67 -25.58 -10.29
C LEU A 209 -20.03 -25.31 -11.76
N PHE A 210 -21.22 -25.76 -12.17
CA PHE A 210 -21.75 -25.58 -13.51
C PHE A 210 -23.18 -25.04 -13.50
N GLY A 211 -23.35 -23.86 -14.09
CA GLY A 211 -24.64 -23.30 -14.44
C GLY A 211 -25.17 -23.85 -15.77
N ALA A 212 -26.39 -23.45 -16.12
CA ALA A 212 -26.96 -23.72 -17.43
C ALA A 212 -27.49 -22.45 -18.10
N ALA A 213 -27.42 -22.43 -19.43
CA ALA A 213 -28.02 -21.41 -20.28
C ALA A 213 -28.82 -22.08 -21.41
N VAL A 214 -29.89 -21.43 -21.86
CA VAL A 214 -30.65 -21.86 -23.04
C VAL A 214 -30.12 -21.13 -24.27
N LEU A 215 -29.66 -21.89 -25.26
CA LEU A 215 -29.19 -21.38 -26.54
C LEU A 215 -30.36 -20.99 -27.46
N PRO A 216 -30.13 -20.19 -28.53
CA PRO A 216 -31.19 -19.82 -29.48
C PRO A 216 -31.91 -21.00 -30.13
N ASN A 217 -31.23 -22.14 -30.29
CA ASN A 217 -31.80 -23.39 -30.79
C ASN A 217 -32.59 -24.19 -29.71
N LYS A 218 -32.84 -23.59 -28.54
CA LYS A 218 -33.51 -24.17 -27.37
C LYS A 218 -32.75 -25.29 -26.65
N ASN A 219 -31.53 -25.62 -27.08
CA ASN A 219 -30.70 -26.58 -26.35
C ASN A 219 -30.13 -25.98 -25.09
N THR A 220 -29.93 -26.82 -24.08
CA THR A 220 -29.33 -26.44 -22.80
C THR A 220 -27.82 -26.60 -22.90
N LEU A 221 -27.10 -25.51 -22.63
CA LEU A 221 -25.64 -25.49 -22.53
C LEU A 221 -25.23 -25.42 -21.07
N LEU A 222 -24.40 -26.36 -20.64
CA LEU A 222 -23.73 -26.27 -19.34
C LEU A 222 -22.51 -25.36 -19.46
N VAL A 223 -22.36 -24.44 -18.50
CA VAL A 223 -21.25 -23.49 -18.44
C VAL A 223 -20.58 -23.57 -17.08
N GLN A 224 -19.24 -23.62 -17.04
CA GLN A 224 -18.52 -23.51 -15.78
C GLN A 224 -18.79 -22.11 -15.20
N GLU A 225 -19.25 -22.06 -13.96
CA GLU A 225 -19.75 -20.84 -13.34
C GLU A 225 -19.00 -20.54 -12.04
N GLY A 226 -18.74 -19.26 -11.78
CA GLY A 226 -17.95 -18.83 -10.63
C GLY A 226 -16.55 -18.37 -11.01
N ARG A 227 -16.08 -17.36 -10.29
CA ARG A 227 -14.72 -16.83 -10.30
C ARG A 227 -14.28 -16.63 -8.86
N LEU A 228 -12.97 -16.47 -8.67
CA LEU A 228 -12.35 -16.24 -7.36
C LEU A 228 -13.19 -15.32 -6.45
N GLY A 229 -13.50 -15.81 -5.25
CA GLY A 229 -14.39 -15.20 -4.27
C GLY A 229 -15.78 -15.86 -4.27
N TYR A 230 -16.53 -15.72 -5.37
CA TYR A 230 -17.91 -16.25 -5.44
C TYR A 230 -17.96 -17.76 -5.61
N GLU A 231 -17.00 -18.34 -6.35
CA GLU A 231 -16.97 -19.79 -6.58
C GLU A 231 -16.77 -20.53 -5.25
N GLU A 232 -15.81 -20.09 -4.44
CA GLU A 232 -15.52 -20.67 -3.13
C GLU A 232 -16.68 -20.48 -2.15
N TYR A 233 -17.25 -19.27 -2.09
CA TYR A 233 -18.43 -18.99 -1.26
C TYR A 233 -19.59 -19.93 -1.60
N ALA A 234 -19.92 -20.05 -2.90
CA ALA A 234 -21.03 -20.89 -3.34
C ALA A 234 -20.78 -22.37 -3.01
N VAL A 235 -19.56 -22.89 -3.22
CA VAL A 235 -19.22 -24.28 -2.90
C VAL A 235 -19.44 -24.59 -1.43
N ARG A 236 -19.13 -23.67 -0.50
CA ARG A 236 -19.39 -23.89 0.93
C ARG A 236 -20.88 -24.08 1.21
N GLY A 237 -21.73 -23.35 0.50
CA GLY A 237 -23.18 -23.61 0.48
C GLY A 237 -23.52 -25.05 0.12
N TYR A 238 -22.86 -25.64 -0.88
CA TYR A 238 -23.04 -27.05 -1.27
C TYR A 238 -22.50 -28.04 -0.22
N GLU A 239 -21.35 -27.75 0.40
CA GLU A 239 -20.71 -28.60 1.41
C GLU A 239 -21.58 -28.80 2.64
N LEU A 240 -22.33 -27.77 3.06
CA LEU A 240 -23.31 -27.85 4.15
C LEU A 240 -24.45 -28.88 3.90
N TRP A 241 -24.57 -29.36 2.66
CA TRP A 241 -25.53 -30.37 2.22
C TRP A 241 -24.88 -31.64 1.68
N GLY A 242 -23.57 -31.82 1.94
CA GLY A 242 -22.83 -33.05 1.66
C GLY A 242 -22.30 -33.18 0.23
N PHE A 243 -22.38 -32.12 -0.57
CA PHE A 243 -21.78 -32.09 -1.90
C PHE A 243 -20.34 -31.60 -1.83
N LYS A 244 -19.47 -32.09 -2.74
CA LYS A 244 -18.06 -31.71 -2.78
C LYS A 244 -17.69 -31.22 -4.16
N ALA A 245 -16.97 -30.10 -4.21
CA ALA A 245 -16.43 -29.51 -5.43
C ALA A 245 -14.96 -29.09 -5.18
N PRO A 246 -14.03 -30.06 -5.04
CA PRO A 246 -12.67 -29.77 -4.58
C PRO A 246 -11.87 -28.86 -5.50
N LYS A 247 -12.21 -28.77 -6.80
CA LYS A 247 -11.57 -27.83 -7.72
C LYS A 247 -12.16 -26.43 -7.64
N ALA A 248 -13.45 -26.30 -7.37
CA ALA A 248 -14.10 -25.00 -7.22
C ALA A 248 -13.84 -24.34 -5.86
N VAL A 249 -13.53 -25.11 -4.81
CA VAL A 249 -13.04 -24.55 -3.54
C VAL A 249 -11.52 -24.32 -3.55
N ALA A 250 -10.80 -24.86 -4.54
CA ALA A 250 -9.41 -24.50 -4.75
C ALA A 250 -9.36 -23.10 -5.38
N LEU A 251 -8.60 -22.18 -4.78
CA LEU A 251 -8.48 -20.79 -5.24
C LEU A 251 -7.92 -20.64 -6.67
N GLU A 252 -7.40 -21.74 -7.24
CA GLU A 252 -6.78 -21.76 -8.56
C GLU A 252 -7.83 -21.94 -9.68
N PRO A 253 -7.64 -21.31 -10.85
CA PRO A 253 -6.42 -20.61 -11.25
C PRO A 253 -6.45 -19.10 -10.96
N TYR A 254 -5.51 -18.59 -10.18
CA TYR A 254 -5.40 -17.14 -9.91
C TYR A 254 -3.99 -16.59 -10.16
N LYS A 255 -3.92 -15.27 -10.35
CA LYS A 255 -2.68 -14.50 -10.37
C LYS A 255 -2.81 -13.29 -9.48
N MET A 256 -1.66 -12.69 -9.15
CA MET A 256 -1.62 -11.41 -8.43
C MET A 256 -1.37 -10.28 -9.42
N VAL A 257 -2.10 -9.17 -9.26
CA VAL A 257 -1.88 -7.91 -9.97
C VAL A 257 -1.60 -6.82 -8.95
N GLU A 258 -0.56 -6.02 -9.18
CA GLU A 258 -0.26 -4.90 -8.29
C GLU A 258 -1.21 -3.73 -8.61
N ILE A 259 -1.98 -3.30 -7.60
CA ILE A 259 -2.87 -2.14 -7.69
C ILE A 259 -2.63 -1.31 -6.44
N ASN A 260 -2.25 -0.03 -6.63
CA ASN A 260 -1.95 0.90 -5.54
C ASN A 260 -0.96 0.32 -4.50
N GLY A 261 0.07 -0.40 -4.96
CA GLY A 261 1.09 -1.02 -4.11
C GLY A 261 0.59 -2.23 -3.29
N ILE A 262 -0.55 -2.81 -3.64
CA ILE A 262 -1.09 -4.04 -3.06
C ILE A 262 -1.19 -5.10 -4.15
N GLN A 263 -0.69 -6.30 -3.87
CA GLN A 263 -0.95 -7.46 -4.70
C GLN A 263 -2.40 -7.92 -4.51
N ILE A 264 -3.22 -7.77 -5.55
CA ILE A 264 -4.62 -8.16 -5.60
C ILE A 264 -4.76 -9.48 -6.36
N PRO A 265 -5.37 -10.50 -5.76
CA PRO A 265 -5.62 -11.75 -6.45
C PRO A 265 -6.76 -11.57 -7.44
N TYR A 266 -6.59 -12.13 -8.63
CA TYR A 266 -7.62 -12.16 -9.66
C TYR A 266 -7.62 -13.51 -10.37
N ASP A 267 -8.81 -13.94 -10.77
CA ASP A 267 -9.01 -15.17 -11.51
C ASP A 267 -8.45 -15.05 -12.94
N THR A 268 -7.68 -16.03 -13.39
CA THR A 268 -7.07 -15.97 -14.73
C THR A 268 -8.04 -16.29 -15.87
N ARG A 269 -9.24 -16.82 -15.57
CA ARG A 269 -10.30 -17.12 -16.54
C ARG A 269 -11.01 -15.82 -16.97
N ASP A 270 -10.44 -15.14 -17.95
CA ASP A 270 -10.96 -13.87 -18.47
C ASP A 270 -12.15 -14.03 -19.43
N TYR A 271 -12.78 -12.89 -19.76
CA TYR A 271 -13.91 -12.83 -20.67
C TYR A 271 -13.60 -13.32 -22.10
N GLN A 272 -12.38 -13.09 -22.61
CA GLN A 272 -12.03 -13.48 -23.98
C GLN A 272 -11.96 -15.00 -24.12
N GLN A 273 -11.48 -15.68 -23.10
CA GLN A 273 -11.30 -17.14 -23.10
C GLN A 273 -12.58 -17.88 -22.72
N THR A 274 -13.42 -17.27 -21.87
CA THR A 274 -14.52 -18.00 -21.21
C THR A 274 -15.90 -17.38 -21.41
N ASN A 275 -15.99 -16.20 -22.04
CA ASN A 275 -17.21 -15.40 -22.15
C ASN A 275 -17.83 -15.01 -20.79
N ALA A 276 -17.05 -15.07 -19.72
CA ALA A 276 -17.42 -14.62 -18.37
C ALA A 276 -16.27 -13.82 -17.75
N ASN A 277 -16.62 -12.70 -17.13
CA ASN A 277 -15.63 -11.76 -16.59
C ASN A 277 -15.09 -12.24 -15.24
N ASN A 278 -13.84 -11.92 -14.95
CA ASN A 278 -13.12 -12.22 -13.70
C ASN A 278 -13.19 -11.04 -12.71
N TYR A 279 -14.39 -10.71 -12.25
CA TYR A 279 -14.58 -9.56 -11.36
C TYR A 279 -13.89 -9.77 -10.01
N VAL A 280 -13.13 -8.77 -9.57
CA VAL A 280 -12.72 -8.62 -8.17
C VAL A 280 -13.62 -7.58 -7.51
N VAL A 281 -14.52 -8.01 -6.63
CA VAL A 281 -15.53 -7.19 -5.94
C VAL A 281 -15.55 -7.47 -4.43
N SER A 282 -16.27 -6.64 -3.66
CA SER A 282 -16.31 -6.75 -2.19
C SER A 282 -17.29 -7.81 -1.65
N GLU A 283 -18.46 -8.00 -2.27
CA GLU A 283 -19.57 -8.75 -1.66
C GLU A 283 -19.24 -10.21 -1.35
N SER A 284 -18.54 -10.94 -2.23
CA SER A 284 -18.18 -12.34 -1.99
C SER A 284 -17.35 -12.51 -0.71
N TYR A 285 -16.34 -11.66 -0.50
CA TYR A 285 -15.52 -11.67 0.71
C TYR A 285 -16.30 -11.23 1.95
N ILE A 286 -17.19 -10.25 1.80
CA ILE A 286 -18.02 -9.77 2.91
C ILE A 286 -18.97 -10.88 3.36
N LEU A 287 -19.70 -11.50 2.43
CA LEU A 287 -20.60 -12.61 2.71
C LEU A 287 -19.87 -13.76 3.37
N ASP A 288 -18.69 -14.11 2.87
CA ASP A 288 -17.87 -15.15 3.47
C ASP A 288 -17.50 -14.84 4.93
N GLY A 289 -17.19 -13.57 5.23
CA GLY A 289 -16.86 -13.13 6.59
C GLY A 289 -18.04 -13.18 7.53
N ILE A 290 -19.19 -12.72 7.04
CA ILE A 290 -20.44 -12.66 7.81
C ILE A 290 -20.98 -14.07 8.07
N GLU A 291 -20.89 -14.99 7.11
CA GLU A 291 -21.50 -16.31 7.23
C GLU A 291 -20.53 -17.39 7.72
N PHE A 292 -19.33 -17.46 7.17
CA PHE A 292 -18.37 -18.54 7.40
C PHE A 292 -17.19 -18.13 8.28
N GLY A 293 -16.90 -16.82 8.38
CA GLY A 293 -15.93 -16.26 9.33
C GLY A 293 -14.59 -15.84 8.73
N LEU A 294 -14.41 -15.88 7.40
CA LEU A 294 -13.16 -15.52 6.70
C LEU A 294 -11.91 -16.14 7.36
N GLU A 295 -11.68 -17.42 7.07
CA GLU A 295 -10.49 -18.13 7.52
C GLU A 295 -9.49 -18.39 6.39
N GLY A 296 -8.23 -18.64 6.76
CA GLY A 296 -7.15 -18.91 5.81
C GLY A 296 -6.90 -17.75 4.84
N TYR A 297 -6.70 -18.07 3.57
CA TYR A 297 -6.33 -17.11 2.51
C TYR A 297 -7.42 -16.12 2.15
N LEU A 298 -8.69 -16.49 2.33
CA LEU A 298 -9.78 -15.55 2.05
C LEU A 298 -9.75 -14.37 3.01
N LYS A 299 -9.26 -14.55 4.25
CA LYS A 299 -9.03 -13.45 5.18
C LYS A 299 -8.01 -12.45 4.63
N ASP A 300 -6.88 -12.95 4.12
CA ASP A 300 -5.84 -12.11 3.50
C ASP A 300 -6.36 -11.44 2.22
N PHE A 301 -7.10 -12.16 1.38
CA PHE A 301 -7.68 -11.60 0.16
C PHE A 301 -8.71 -10.51 0.47
N ALA A 302 -9.58 -10.73 1.45
CA ALA A 302 -10.52 -9.73 1.94
C ALA A 302 -9.80 -8.48 2.49
N ALA A 303 -8.73 -8.68 3.27
CA ALA A 303 -7.91 -7.59 3.78
C ALA A 303 -7.28 -6.76 2.65
N ARG A 304 -6.72 -7.43 1.62
CA ARG A 304 -6.17 -6.78 0.42
C ARG A 304 -7.22 -6.01 -0.36
N VAL A 305 -8.42 -6.59 -0.52
CA VAL A 305 -9.57 -5.97 -1.20
C VAL A 305 -10.04 -4.71 -0.48
N LEU A 306 -10.08 -4.69 0.85
CA LEU A 306 -10.38 -3.47 1.61
C LEU A 306 -9.22 -2.46 1.51
N GLU A 307 -7.99 -2.92 1.71
CA GLU A 307 -6.80 -2.06 1.75
C GLU A 307 -6.54 -1.36 0.41
N VAL A 308 -6.74 -2.01 -0.74
CA VAL A 308 -6.55 -1.33 -2.04
C VAL A 308 -7.60 -0.24 -2.32
N GLN A 309 -8.82 -0.42 -1.81
CA GLN A 309 -9.87 0.58 -1.90
C GLN A 309 -9.58 1.77 -0.99
N LYS A 310 -9.09 1.49 0.22
CA LYS A 310 -8.53 2.50 1.11
C LYS A 310 -7.39 3.24 0.42
N ARG A 311 -6.39 2.54 -0.12
CA ARG A 311 -5.26 3.16 -0.85
C ARG A 311 -5.68 3.95 -2.08
N ARG A 312 -6.80 3.60 -2.73
CA ARG A 312 -7.37 4.45 -3.79
C ARG A 312 -7.92 5.75 -3.24
N PHE A 313 -8.74 5.69 -2.18
CA PHE A 313 -9.21 6.90 -1.50
C PHE A 313 -8.05 7.74 -1.03
N GLU A 314 -7.02 7.09 -0.55
CA GLU A 314 -5.80 7.75 -0.17
C GLU A 314 -5.11 8.41 -1.36
N ALA A 315 -4.96 7.71 -2.47
CA ALA A 315 -4.27 8.26 -3.64
C ALA A 315 -5.09 9.30 -4.42
N THR A 316 -6.41 9.37 -4.25
CA THR A 316 -7.28 10.20 -5.11
C THR A 316 -8.37 10.98 -4.39
N GLY A 317 -8.53 10.82 -3.08
CA GLY A 317 -9.63 11.38 -2.30
C GLY A 317 -11.00 10.76 -2.59
N GLN A 318 -11.07 9.76 -3.48
CA GLN A 318 -12.32 9.15 -3.92
C GLN A 318 -12.70 7.98 -3.00
N LEU A 319 -13.71 8.18 -2.15
CA LEU A 319 -14.29 7.10 -1.37
C LEU A 319 -14.72 5.97 -2.31
N THR A 320 -14.34 4.75 -1.96
CA THR A 320 -14.44 3.56 -2.80
C THR A 320 -14.90 2.38 -1.96
N ALA A 321 -16.07 1.83 -2.28
CA ALA A 321 -16.57 0.56 -1.74
C ALA A 321 -17.29 -0.15 -2.89
N VAL A 322 -16.55 -0.85 -3.75
CA VAL A 322 -17.07 -1.36 -5.02
C VAL A 322 -17.71 -2.73 -4.85
N SER A 323 -18.87 -2.88 -5.48
CA SER A 323 -19.55 -4.15 -5.72
C SER A 323 -20.39 -4.04 -6.99
N GLU A 324 -21.04 -5.14 -7.34
CA GLU A 324 -22.14 -5.20 -8.28
C GLU A 324 -23.43 -4.64 -7.67
N ASP A 325 -24.11 -3.76 -8.39
CA ASP A 325 -25.31 -3.09 -7.90
C ASP A 325 -26.33 -2.88 -9.02
N ASN A 326 -27.61 -2.93 -8.66
CA ASN A 326 -28.65 -2.33 -9.48
C ASN A 326 -28.45 -0.81 -9.54
N ILE A 327 -28.72 -0.21 -10.68
CA ILE A 327 -28.67 1.24 -10.87
C ILE A 327 -30.03 1.78 -11.32
N ASP A 328 -30.34 3.04 -11.00
CA ASP A 328 -31.64 3.69 -11.25
C ASP A 328 -31.84 4.20 -12.69
N GLN A 329 -30.96 3.82 -13.60
CA GLN A 329 -30.95 4.19 -15.00
C GLN A 329 -30.32 3.08 -15.86
N PRO A 330 -30.50 3.07 -17.20
CA PRO A 330 -29.84 2.09 -18.06
C PRO A 330 -28.31 2.09 -17.85
N PRO A 331 -27.65 0.91 -17.80
CA PRO A 331 -28.17 -0.44 -18.08
C PRO A 331 -28.87 -1.18 -16.92
N TYR A 332 -29.26 -0.50 -15.83
CA TYR A 332 -29.99 -1.03 -14.66
C TYR A 332 -29.23 -2.01 -13.75
N PHE A 333 -28.07 -2.50 -14.19
CA PHE A 333 -27.15 -3.30 -13.38
C PHE A 333 -25.72 -3.15 -13.87
N LEU A 334 -24.77 -2.98 -12.94
CA LEU A 334 -23.35 -2.83 -13.24
C LEU A 334 -22.49 -3.56 -12.22
N TYR A 335 -21.35 -4.09 -12.68
CA TYR A 335 -20.26 -4.56 -11.83
C TYR A 335 -19.26 -3.42 -11.65
N ASN A 336 -19.20 -2.84 -10.46
CA ASN A 336 -18.07 -1.98 -10.07
C ASN A 336 -17.00 -2.87 -9.45
N THR A 337 -15.81 -2.86 -10.03
CA THR A 337 -14.75 -3.81 -9.67
C THR A 337 -13.47 -3.10 -9.25
N ILE A 338 -12.64 -3.77 -8.47
CA ILE A 338 -11.23 -3.40 -8.25
C ILE A 338 -10.42 -3.75 -9.50
N TYR A 339 -10.72 -4.91 -10.08
CA TYR A 339 -10.08 -5.41 -11.29
C TYR A 339 -11.08 -6.26 -12.08
N SER A 340 -11.05 -6.14 -13.41
CA SER A 340 -11.65 -7.11 -14.32
C SER A 340 -11.01 -7.02 -15.70
N ASN A 341 -10.72 -8.18 -16.29
CA ASN A 341 -10.27 -8.37 -17.67
C ASN A 341 -9.10 -7.45 -18.08
N GLY A 342 -8.09 -7.31 -17.22
CA GLY A 342 -6.94 -6.44 -17.48
C GLY A 342 -7.11 -4.97 -17.10
N ALA A 343 -8.33 -4.54 -16.73
CA ALA A 343 -8.62 -3.18 -16.33
C ALA A 343 -8.78 -3.06 -14.80
N ILE A 344 -8.05 -2.14 -14.20
CA ILE A 344 -8.26 -1.74 -12.80
C ILE A 344 -9.45 -0.80 -12.70
N TRP A 345 -10.18 -0.86 -11.59
CA TRP A 345 -11.36 -0.04 -11.31
C TRP A 345 -12.46 -0.13 -12.38
N ALA A 346 -12.60 -1.27 -13.08
CA ALA A 346 -13.55 -1.35 -14.18
C ALA A 346 -15.01 -1.28 -13.69
N THR A 347 -15.83 -0.49 -14.38
CA THR A 347 -17.29 -0.50 -14.23
C THR A 347 -17.89 -1.02 -15.52
N ILE A 348 -18.40 -2.25 -15.49
CA ILE A 348 -18.78 -2.99 -16.71
C ILE A 348 -20.13 -3.70 -16.54
N THR A 349 -20.79 -3.98 -17.65
CA THR A 349 -21.90 -4.93 -17.70
C THR A 349 -21.40 -6.38 -17.79
N GLU A 350 -22.31 -7.35 -17.67
CA GLU A 350 -22.02 -8.77 -17.92
C GLU A 350 -21.38 -9.02 -19.30
N LYS A 351 -21.74 -8.21 -20.30
CA LYS A 351 -21.18 -8.27 -21.66
C LYS A 351 -19.84 -7.55 -21.80
N ASN A 352 -19.14 -7.29 -20.69
CA ASN A 352 -17.87 -6.57 -20.64
C ASN A 352 -17.92 -5.16 -21.26
N LYS A 353 -19.10 -4.52 -21.28
CA LYS A 353 -19.25 -3.16 -21.83
C LYS A 353 -18.98 -2.11 -20.75
N PRO A 354 -18.09 -1.12 -20.98
CA PRO A 354 -17.73 -0.14 -19.96
C PRO A 354 -18.78 0.95 -19.75
N TYR A 355 -18.97 1.34 -18.49
CA TYR A 355 -19.85 2.41 -18.00
C TYR A 355 -19.18 3.16 -16.85
N THR A 356 -17.90 3.55 -17.02
CA THR A 356 -17.07 4.20 -16.00
C THR A 356 -17.73 5.41 -15.32
N GLN A 357 -18.52 6.19 -16.06
CA GLN A 357 -19.23 7.36 -15.55
C GLN A 357 -20.35 7.03 -14.54
N LEU A 358 -20.77 5.77 -14.50
CA LEU A 358 -21.80 5.26 -13.58
C LEU A 358 -21.20 4.49 -12.40
N ARG A 359 -19.89 4.60 -12.16
CA ARG A 359 -19.26 3.95 -11.02
C ARG A 359 -19.89 4.43 -9.71
N SER A 360 -20.13 3.52 -8.77
CA SER A 360 -20.76 3.86 -7.49
C SER A 360 -20.05 3.26 -6.28
N ILE A 361 -20.15 3.97 -5.16
CA ILE A 361 -19.91 3.45 -3.81
C ILE A 361 -21.15 2.62 -3.44
N SER A 362 -20.98 1.34 -3.17
CA SER A 362 -22.06 0.42 -2.80
C SER A 362 -22.41 0.53 -1.32
N THR A 363 -23.69 0.74 -1.00
CA THR A 363 -24.17 0.85 0.39
C THR A 363 -23.93 -0.45 1.15
N LYS A 364 -24.24 -1.61 0.55
CA LYS A 364 -24.06 -2.93 1.18
C LYS A 364 -22.58 -3.24 1.44
N ALA A 365 -21.69 -2.87 0.53
CA ALA A 365 -20.25 -3.10 0.71
C ALA A 365 -19.69 -2.24 1.85
N ALA A 366 -20.10 -0.98 1.94
CA ALA A 366 -19.68 -0.08 3.01
C ALA A 366 -20.18 -0.53 4.39
N PHE A 367 -21.43 -0.99 4.52
CA PHE A 367 -21.92 -1.65 5.74
C PHE A 367 -21.09 -2.90 6.04
N GLY A 368 -20.82 -3.74 5.04
CA GLY A 368 -20.04 -4.97 5.23
C GLY A 368 -18.65 -4.69 5.79
N TRP A 369 -17.89 -3.78 5.16
CA TRP A 369 -16.56 -3.42 5.65
C TRP A 369 -16.58 -2.81 7.06
N ARG A 370 -17.58 -1.97 7.35
CA ARG A 370 -17.72 -1.35 8.68
C ARG A 370 -17.87 -2.36 9.81
N TYR A 371 -18.62 -3.42 9.58
CA TYR A 371 -18.95 -4.39 10.63
C TYR A 371 -18.00 -5.59 10.65
N LEU A 372 -17.35 -5.92 9.52
CA LEU A 372 -16.28 -6.91 9.50
C LEU A 372 -14.98 -6.38 10.11
N TYR A 373 -14.64 -5.10 9.85
CA TYR A 373 -13.41 -4.46 10.35
C TYR A 373 -13.75 -3.20 11.16
N PRO A 374 -14.33 -3.36 12.37
CA PRO A 374 -14.89 -2.26 13.13
C PRO A 374 -13.86 -1.23 13.62
N ASN A 375 -12.58 -1.58 13.63
CA ASN A 375 -11.49 -0.71 14.05
C ASN A 375 -10.83 0.03 12.86
N ASN A 376 -11.17 -0.33 11.62
CA ASN A 376 -10.62 0.27 10.43
C ASN A 376 -11.26 1.65 10.16
N THR A 377 -10.44 2.70 10.24
CA THR A 377 -10.90 4.09 10.05
C THR A 377 -11.42 4.39 8.65
N TYR A 378 -10.94 3.70 7.61
CA TYR A 378 -11.45 3.86 6.25
C TYR A 378 -12.82 3.19 6.07
N ALA A 379 -13.01 2.00 6.65
CA ALA A 379 -14.31 1.32 6.66
C ALA A 379 -15.38 2.19 7.35
N GLN A 380 -15.03 2.89 8.44
CA GLN A 380 -15.89 3.89 9.07
C GLN A 380 -16.21 5.05 8.10
N LYS A 381 -15.22 5.61 7.40
CA LYS A 381 -15.43 6.71 6.44
C LYS A 381 -16.39 6.37 5.30
N VAL A 382 -16.24 5.19 4.68
CA VAL A 382 -17.15 4.79 3.58
C VAL A 382 -18.56 4.51 4.09
N PHE A 383 -18.69 3.99 5.31
CA PHE A 383 -19.98 3.80 5.97
C PHE A 383 -20.68 5.13 6.28
N ASP A 384 -19.97 6.11 6.84
CA ASP A 384 -20.53 7.44 7.14
C ASP A 384 -21.06 8.14 5.89
N ALA A 385 -20.50 7.85 4.72
CA ALA A 385 -20.96 8.42 3.46
C ALA A 385 -22.29 7.83 2.95
N VAL A 386 -22.71 6.65 3.44
CA VAL A 386 -23.87 5.92 2.91
C VAL A 386 -24.92 5.54 3.95
N LYS A 387 -24.60 5.62 5.25
CA LYS A 387 -25.47 5.16 6.36
C LYS A 387 -26.84 5.85 6.40
N ASP A 388 -26.98 7.01 5.78
CA ASP A 388 -28.23 7.77 5.69
C ASP A 388 -28.88 7.72 4.30
N LEU A 389 -28.33 6.95 3.34
CA LEU A 389 -28.86 6.80 1.98
C LEU A 389 -30.08 5.89 1.94
N SER A 390 -31.21 6.43 2.41
CA SER A 390 -32.48 5.72 2.47
C SER A 390 -33.58 6.43 1.69
N SER A 391 -34.54 5.65 1.22
CA SER A 391 -35.76 6.19 0.65
C SER A 391 -36.69 6.68 1.75
N PRO A 392 -37.34 7.85 1.59
CA PRO A 392 -38.46 8.24 2.45
C PRO A 392 -39.61 7.21 2.43
N LYS A 393 -39.64 6.35 1.41
CA LYS A 393 -40.57 5.24 1.27
C LYS A 393 -39.98 3.91 1.76
N GLY A 394 -38.95 3.91 2.60
CA GLY A 394 -38.35 2.71 3.18
C GLY A 394 -37.38 1.99 2.23
N GLY A 395 -36.38 1.34 2.82
CA GLY A 395 -35.26 0.72 2.12
C GLY A 395 -34.07 1.65 1.90
N PHE A 396 -32.88 1.07 1.94
CA PHE A 396 -31.63 1.70 1.53
C PHE A 396 -31.50 1.71 0.02
N TYR A 397 -31.02 2.84 -0.48
CA TYR A 397 -30.56 2.98 -1.85
C TYR A 397 -29.28 2.17 -2.08
N ALA A 398 -29.11 1.69 -3.31
CA ALA A 398 -28.01 0.82 -3.68
C ALA A 398 -26.63 1.47 -3.46
N GLY A 399 -26.52 2.79 -3.61
CA GLY A 399 -25.24 3.46 -3.40
C GLY A 399 -25.24 4.94 -3.75
N LEU A 400 -24.03 5.46 -3.93
CA LEU A 400 -23.75 6.84 -4.35
C LEU A 400 -22.89 6.80 -5.63
N TYR A 401 -23.32 7.46 -6.71
CA TYR A 401 -22.47 7.57 -7.89
C TYR A 401 -21.21 8.38 -7.57
N GLU A 402 -20.04 7.87 -7.95
CA GLU A 402 -18.75 8.51 -7.66
C GLU A 402 -18.63 9.87 -8.35
N GLU A 403 -19.06 9.98 -9.62
CA GLU A 403 -18.91 11.21 -10.41
C GLU A 403 -19.92 12.29 -10.02
N THR A 404 -21.22 11.94 -9.97
CA THR A 404 -22.29 12.92 -9.75
C THR A 404 -22.57 13.19 -8.26
N LYS A 405 -22.08 12.33 -7.37
CA LYS A 405 -22.43 12.29 -5.93
C LYS A 405 -23.93 12.23 -5.68
N GLN A 406 -24.72 11.83 -6.68
CA GLN A 406 -26.15 11.62 -6.51
C GLN A 406 -26.40 10.20 -5.99
N PRO A 407 -27.42 10.01 -5.13
CA PRO A 407 -27.85 8.67 -4.75
C PRO A 407 -28.23 7.89 -5.99
N ASN A 408 -27.68 6.69 -6.13
CA ASN A 408 -28.26 5.67 -6.98
C ASN A 408 -29.53 5.18 -6.28
N LYS A 409 -30.69 5.70 -6.68
CA LYS A 409 -31.97 5.49 -6.00
C LYS A 409 -32.57 4.10 -6.22
N SER A 410 -31.82 3.19 -6.84
CA SER A 410 -32.25 1.81 -7.00
C SER A 410 -32.45 1.17 -5.64
N LEU A 411 -33.58 0.49 -5.48
CA LEU A 411 -33.94 -0.27 -4.28
C LEU A 411 -33.93 -1.74 -4.65
N SER A 412 -33.09 -2.53 -3.97
CA SER A 412 -32.94 -3.96 -4.24
C SER A 412 -33.00 -4.81 -2.98
N GLY A 413 -33.43 -6.06 -3.16
CA GLY A 413 -33.42 -7.09 -2.12
C GLY A 413 -32.01 -7.51 -1.75
N ASN A 414 -31.06 -7.47 -2.69
CA ASN A 414 -29.65 -7.72 -2.39
C ASN A 414 -29.11 -6.68 -1.39
N THR A 415 -29.21 -5.38 -1.69
CA THR A 415 -28.68 -4.33 -0.79
C THR A 415 -29.31 -4.40 0.60
N ASN A 416 -30.64 -4.47 0.67
CA ASN A 416 -31.35 -4.42 1.94
C ASN A 416 -31.25 -5.74 2.73
N GLY A 417 -31.16 -6.87 2.03
CA GLY A 417 -30.98 -8.19 2.66
C GLY A 417 -29.61 -8.35 3.30
N LEU A 418 -28.54 -7.96 2.59
CA LEU A 418 -27.19 -7.98 3.15
C LEU A 418 -27.06 -7.05 4.35
N ILE A 419 -27.60 -5.83 4.28
CA ILE A 419 -27.54 -4.89 5.42
C ILE A 419 -28.18 -5.51 6.67
N LEU A 420 -29.35 -6.14 6.53
CA LEU A 420 -29.98 -6.85 7.66
C LEU A 420 -29.07 -7.97 8.19
N GLU A 421 -28.55 -8.81 7.31
CA GLU A 421 -27.68 -9.92 7.69
C GLU A 421 -26.40 -9.46 8.42
N ILE A 422 -25.77 -8.37 7.94
CA ILE A 422 -24.60 -7.75 8.56
C ILE A 422 -24.94 -7.23 9.97
N LEU A 423 -26.09 -6.57 10.13
CA LEU A 423 -26.55 -6.09 11.44
C LEU A 423 -26.85 -7.26 12.39
N TYR A 424 -27.39 -8.38 11.87
CA TYR A 424 -27.58 -9.58 12.67
C TYR A 424 -26.24 -10.18 13.12
N TYR A 425 -25.26 -10.28 12.24
CA TYR A 425 -23.89 -10.68 12.58
C TYR A 425 -23.30 -9.81 13.70
N LYS A 426 -23.45 -8.47 13.57
CA LYS A 426 -23.03 -7.55 14.63
C LYS A 426 -23.76 -7.82 15.94
N ALA A 427 -25.08 -7.98 15.89
CA ALA A 427 -25.90 -8.23 17.08
C ALA A 427 -25.50 -9.52 17.82
N ARG A 428 -25.05 -10.53 17.06
CA ARG A 428 -24.52 -11.80 17.56
C ARG A 428 -23.11 -11.70 18.16
N GLY A 429 -22.52 -10.50 18.22
CA GLY A 429 -21.18 -10.27 18.76
C GLY A 429 -20.08 -10.43 17.73
N ASN A 430 -20.33 -10.04 16.48
CA ASN A 430 -19.43 -10.21 15.33
C ASN A 430 -19.05 -11.70 15.15
N ARG A 431 -20.05 -12.58 15.29
CA ARG A 431 -19.87 -14.03 15.18
C ARG A 431 -20.47 -14.50 13.86
N PRO A 432 -19.74 -15.32 13.08
CA PRO A 432 -20.23 -15.80 11.80
C PRO A 432 -21.53 -16.57 11.96
N LEU A 433 -22.42 -16.47 10.96
CA LEU A 433 -23.76 -17.04 11.06
C LEU A 433 -23.75 -18.57 11.11
N ILE A 434 -22.82 -19.18 10.37
CA ILE A 434 -22.59 -20.61 10.19
C ILE A 434 -21.26 -21.02 10.83
N GLY A 435 -20.18 -20.31 10.50
CA GLY A 435 -18.80 -20.65 10.88
C GLY A 435 -18.12 -21.64 9.93
N SER A 436 -16.86 -21.95 10.19
CA SER A 436 -15.99 -22.79 9.34
C SER A 436 -16.17 -24.30 9.55
N ASN A 437 -16.90 -24.71 10.57
CA ASN A 437 -17.10 -26.12 10.89
C ASN A 437 -17.93 -26.83 9.80
N GLY A 438 -17.31 -27.81 9.13
CA GLY A 438 -17.99 -28.65 8.13
C GLY A 438 -17.91 -28.11 6.70
N VAL A 439 -17.13 -27.05 6.46
CA VAL A 439 -16.80 -26.53 5.13
C VAL A 439 -15.28 -26.56 4.91
N THR A 440 -14.86 -26.63 3.66
CA THR A 440 -13.45 -26.68 3.30
C THR A 440 -12.83 -25.28 3.33
N ILE A 441 -11.70 -25.19 4.02
CA ILE A 441 -10.81 -24.02 3.97
C ILE A 441 -9.68 -24.35 2.98
N PRO A 442 -9.49 -23.54 1.92
CA PRO A 442 -8.43 -23.80 0.94
C PRO A 442 -7.04 -23.80 1.60
N ALA A 443 -6.19 -24.77 1.20
CA ALA A 443 -4.78 -24.83 1.61
C ALA A 443 -3.97 -23.67 1.00
N SER A 444 -2.80 -23.35 1.60
CA SER A 444 -1.98 -22.23 1.12
C SER A 444 -1.33 -22.46 -0.24
N PRO A 445 -1.48 -21.53 -1.21
CA PRO A 445 -0.81 -21.68 -2.49
C PRO A 445 0.61 -21.07 -2.58
N SER A 446 1.00 -19.98 -1.87
CA SER A 446 2.33 -19.33 -2.02
C SER A 446 2.71 -18.19 -1.03
N LYS A 447 4.02 -17.87 -1.04
CA LYS A 447 5.01 -17.02 -0.30
C LYS A 447 4.76 -15.51 -0.01
N SER A 448 3.55 -14.97 -0.10
CA SER A 448 3.31 -13.53 0.23
C SER A 448 2.94 -13.34 1.70
N PRO A 449 3.50 -12.34 2.42
CA PRO A 449 3.12 -12.07 3.81
C PRO A 449 1.64 -11.66 3.92
N PRO A 450 0.89 -12.15 4.93
CA PRO A 450 -0.47 -11.70 5.21
C PRO A 450 -0.55 -10.19 5.50
N ILE A 451 -1.66 -9.54 5.14
CA ILE A 451 -1.96 -8.15 5.52
C ILE A 451 -2.96 -8.12 6.68
N ASP A 452 -2.73 -7.27 7.68
CA ASP A 452 -3.68 -7.00 8.77
C ASP A 452 -4.60 -5.82 8.40
N PRO A 453 -5.91 -6.05 8.21
CA PRO A 453 -6.88 -5.01 7.85
C PRO A 453 -7.30 -4.10 9.02
N ASP A 454 -7.07 -4.50 10.28
CA ASP A 454 -7.36 -3.69 11.48
C ASP A 454 -6.16 -2.88 11.97
N ALA A 455 -4.97 -3.14 11.41
CA ALA A 455 -3.82 -2.26 11.60
C ALA A 455 -4.15 -0.88 11.02
N ASN A 456 -4.44 0.09 11.89
CA ASN A 456 -4.70 1.48 11.51
C ASN A 456 -3.46 2.10 10.86
N THR A 457 -3.36 1.90 9.55
CA THR A 457 -2.38 2.44 8.62
C THR A 457 -2.91 3.80 8.13
N PRO A 458 -2.28 4.95 8.44
CA PRO A 458 -2.77 6.26 8.00
C PRO A 458 -2.65 6.53 6.49
N ALA A 459 -3.61 7.33 6.05
CA ALA A 459 -4.03 7.51 4.69
C ALA A 459 -3.17 8.45 3.83
N SER A 460 -2.63 7.97 2.71
CA SER A 460 -2.13 8.82 1.60
C SER A 460 -3.19 9.86 1.21
N THR A 461 -2.79 11.02 0.66
CA THR A 461 -3.72 12.01 0.09
C THR A 461 -3.26 12.39 -1.31
N GLY A 462 -4.00 11.98 -2.33
CA GLY A 462 -3.98 12.59 -3.64
C GLY A 462 -5.36 13.14 -4.02
N LYS A 463 -5.31 14.12 -4.90
CA LYS A 463 -6.29 15.20 -5.09
C LYS A 463 -7.38 14.86 -6.13
N ASN A 464 -8.57 15.44 -5.92
CA ASN A 464 -9.60 15.63 -6.94
C ASN A 464 -9.25 16.80 -7.88
N PRO A 465 -9.65 16.77 -9.16
CA PRO A 465 -9.54 17.90 -10.07
C PRO A 465 -10.83 18.74 -10.12
N SER A 466 -10.67 20.06 -10.10
CA SER A 466 -11.69 21.03 -10.52
C SER A 466 -11.38 21.51 -11.94
N ASN A 467 -12.39 21.62 -12.80
CA ASN A 467 -12.58 22.82 -13.63
C ASN A 467 -13.97 22.86 -14.27
N SER A 468 -14.55 24.06 -14.27
CA SER A 468 -15.82 24.43 -14.91
C SER A 468 -15.57 25.51 -15.98
N ALA A 469 -16.38 25.39 -17.04
CA ALA A 469 -16.81 26.40 -18.04
C ALA A 469 -15.80 26.90 -19.09
N SER A 470 -15.93 26.47 -20.37
CA SER A 470 -16.80 26.97 -21.47
C SER A 470 -16.22 28.20 -22.18
N THR A 471 -16.00 28.19 -23.50
CA THR A 471 -17.04 28.34 -24.53
C THR A 471 -16.50 27.89 -25.90
N GLY A 472 -17.38 27.38 -26.77
CA GLY A 472 -17.02 26.88 -28.09
C GLY A 472 -17.28 27.86 -29.24
N ARG A 473 -16.73 27.53 -30.42
CA ARG A 473 -17.38 27.61 -31.75
C ARG A 473 -16.43 27.08 -32.84
N ASN A 474 -16.93 26.10 -33.59
CA ASN A 474 -16.55 25.81 -34.99
C ASN A 474 -17.59 26.51 -35.89
N PRO A 475 -17.40 26.76 -37.22
CA PRO A 475 -16.95 25.72 -38.17
C PRO A 475 -16.13 26.17 -39.42
N SER A 476 -15.49 25.17 -40.04
CA SER A 476 -15.17 24.97 -41.49
C SER A 476 -15.04 26.16 -42.47
N ASN A 477 -13.91 26.21 -43.19
CA ASN A 477 -13.85 26.29 -44.67
C ASN A 477 -12.39 26.24 -45.20
N THR A 478 -12.10 25.30 -46.10
CA THR A 478 -11.04 25.35 -47.15
C THR A 478 -11.57 26.18 -48.35
N PRO A 479 -10.82 26.56 -49.44
CA PRO A 479 -9.65 25.88 -50.06
C PRO A 479 -8.54 26.73 -50.75
N SER A 480 -7.42 26.04 -51.07
CA SER A 480 -6.52 26.13 -52.26
C SER A 480 -5.87 27.47 -52.68
N THR A 481 -4.57 27.56 -52.95
CA THR A 481 -3.80 27.17 -54.18
C THR A 481 -2.32 27.59 -53.94
N GLY A 482 -1.24 27.11 -54.57
CA GLY A 482 -0.98 26.40 -55.83
C GLY A 482 0.40 25.70 -55.79
N LYS A 483 0.53 24.54 -56.45
CA LYS A 483 1.17 24.29 -57.76
C LYS A 483 2.72 24.22 -57.78
N ASN A 484 3.18 22.96 -57.80
CA ASN A 484 4.29 22.30 -58.53
C ASN A 484 4.84 23.00 -59.81
N PRO A 485 6.03 22.64 -60.39
CA PRO A 485 6.44 21.24 -60.62
C PRO A 485 7.95 20.85 -60.60
N SER A 486 8.12 19.54 -60.64
CA SER A 486 9.28 18.66 -60.82
C SER A 486 9.98 18.70 -62.19
N ASN A 487 11.27 18.27 -62.21
CA ASN A 487 11.95 17.39 -63.19
C ASN A 487 13.34 17.05 -62.58
N SER A 488 13.82 15.84 -62.30
CA SER A 488 13.85 14.49 -62.93
C SER A 488 15.10 14.22 -63.79
N ALA A 489 15.63 12.99 -63.63
CA ALA A 489 16.61 12.23 -64.43
C ALA A 489 18.12 12.43 -64.08
N SER A 490 19.00 11.43 -63.95
CA SER A 490 18.89 9.97 -64.15
C SER A 490 20.15 9.18 -63.69
N THR A 491 19.96 7.89 -63.36
CA THR A 491 20.84 6.68 -63.51
C THR A 491 22.17 6.56 -62.75
N GLY A 492 22.55 5.45 -62.10
CA GLY A 492 21.97 4.11 -61.92
C GLY A 492 22.96 2.95 -62.19
N LYS A 493 22.84 1.85 -61.41
CA LYS A 493 23.30 0.44 -61.60
C LYS A 493 24.62 0.00 -60.94
N ASN A 494 24.81 -1.20 -60.38
CA ASN A 494 24.05 -2.35 -59.81
C ASN A 494 25.14 -3.44 -59.47
N PRO A 495 24.91 -4.72 -59.03
CA PRO A 495 23.68 -5.45 -58.72
C PRO A 495 23.72 -6.34 -57.43
N SER A 496 22.57 -6.96 -57.17
CA SER A 496 22.22 -8.00 -56.20
C SER A 496 22.55 -9.44 -56.66
N THR A 497 22.64 -10.41 -55.71
CA THR A 497 22.12 -11.80 -55.78
C THR A 497 22.40 -12.62 -54.49
N ALA A 498 21.42 -13.42 -54.04
CA ALA A 498 21.46 -14.44 -52.95
C ALA A 498 21.77 -15.87 -53.54
N PRO A 499 21.55 -17.08 -52.91
CA PRO A 499 21.16 -17.51 -51.54
C PRO A 499 21.81 -18.83 -50.96
N SER A 500 21.54 -19.10 -49.67
CA SER A 500 21.26 -20.40 -48.96
C SER A 500 22.17 -21.67 -48.92
N THR A 501 22.19 -22.29 -47.72
CA THR A 501 22.15 -23.74 -47.33
C THR A 501 23.34 -24.35 -46.56
N GLY A 502 23.02 -25.09 -45.49
CA GLY A 502 23.92 -26.03 -44.78
C GLY A 502 23.41 -26.48 -43.40
N LYS A 503 22.90 -27.72 -43.30
CA LYS A 503 22.28 -28.39 -42.13
C LYS A 503 23.31 -29.07 -41.18
N ASN A 504 23.00 -29.06 -39.86
CA ASN A 504 23.15 -30.09 -38.77
C ASN A 504 24.52 -30.83 -38.55
N PRO A 505 24.86 -31.39 -37.36
CA PRO A 505 23.94 -32.12 -36.45
C PRO A 505 24.21 -32.15 -34.91
N SER A 506 23.17 -32.57 -34.19
CA SER A 506 23.09 -33.36 -32.93
C SER A 506 24.20 -33.38 -31.86
N ASN A 507 23.74 -33.18 -30.61
CA ASN A 507 24.29 -33.55 -29.31
C ASN A 507 24.96 -34.96 -29.23
N PRO A 508 25.91 -35.16 -28.29
CA PRO A 508 25.53 -35.84 -27.05
C PRO A 508 26.11 -35.25 -25.75
N SER A 509 25.41 -35.57 -24.66
CA SER A 509 25.62 -35.22 -23.25
C SER A 509 26.94 -35.65 -22.61
N SER A 510 27.52 -34.83 -21.71
CA SER A 510 27.68 -35.15 -20.27
C SER A 510 28.45 -34.07 -19.46
N THR A 511 27.82 -33.63 -18.36
CA THR A 511 28.39 -33.24 -17.05
C THR A 511 29.38 -32.06 -16.93
N SER A 512 28.85 -30.88 -16.61
CA SER A 512 29.40 -30.01 -15.53
C SER A 512 28.32 -29.04 -15.05
N LYS A 513 28.04 -29.04 -13.74
CA LYS A 513 27.02 -28.24 -13.07
C LYS A 513 27.16 -26.73 -13.41
N GLN A 514 26.10 -26.15 -13.97
CA GLN A 514 25.86 -24.70 -13.91
C GLN A 514 25.27 -24.34 -12.54
N PRO A 515 25.71 -23.25 -11.88
CA PRO A 515 25.06 -22.76 -10.68
C PRO A 515 23.68 -22.19 -11.04
N SER A 516 22.69 -22.64 -10.26
CA SER A 516 21.30 -22.20 -10.27
C SER A 516 21.15 -20.70 -10.03
N ASN A 517 20.24 -20.07 -10.77
CA ASN A 517 19.58 -18.83 -10.37
C ASN A 517 18.77 -19.09 -9.08
N SER A 518 19.40 -18.86 -7.93
CA SER A 518 18.74 -18.83 -6.62
C SER A 518 18.36 -17.38 -6.29
N GLY A 519 17.12 -17.01 -6.62
CA GLY A 519 16.43 -15.85 -6.03
C GLY A 519 15.31 -16.29 -5.07
N SER A 520 15.43 -17.51 -4.53
CA SER A 520 14.54 -18.10 -3.53
C SER A 520 15.11 -17.88 -2.13
N ASP A 521 14.30 -17.33 -1.21
CA ASP A 521 14.43 -17.47 0.25
C ASP A 521 15.84 -17.22 0.82
N ALA A 522 16.36 -15.99 0.72
CA ALA A 522 17.52 -15.61 1.54
C ALA A 522 17.07 -15.52 3.02
N GLU A 523 17.66 -16.36 3.87
CA GLU A 523 17.40 -16.37 5.31
C GLU A 523 17.80 -15.02 5.91
N ILE A 524 16.87 -14.40 6.65
CA ILE A 524 17.14 -13.12 7.31
C ILE A 524 18.05 -13.40 8.51
N VAL A 525 19.25 -12.82 8.50
CA VAL A 525 20.19 -12.89 9.61
C VAL A 525 19.66 -12.01 10.73
N ALA A 526 19.46 -12.60 11.90
CA ALA A 526 19.09 -11.86 13.11
C ALA A 526 20.34 -11.34 13.82
N VAL A 527 20.30 -10.09 14.25
CA VAL A 527 21.35 -9.44 15.05
C VAL A 527 20.73 -8.91 16.33
N ALA A 528 21.24 -9.40 17.47
CA ALA A 528 20.88 -8.88 18.77
C ALA A 528 21.51 -7.50 19.00
N PRO A 529 20.81 -6.56 19.68
CA PRO A 529 21.40 -5.28 20.08
C PRO A 529 22.67 -5.46 20.93
N ILE A 530 23.63 -4.53 20.82
CA ILE A 530 24.78 -4.49 21.74
C ILE A 530 24.29 -4.38 23.20
N PRO A 531 25.11 -4.76 24.20
CA PRO A 531 24.76 -4.60 25.61
C PRO A 531 24.30 -3.16 25.93
N PRO A 532 23.38 -2.98 26.89
CA PRO A 532 22.95 -1.65 27.31
C PRO A 532 24.14 -0.74 27.67
N VAL A 533 24.14 0.48 27.15
CA VAL A 533 25.28 1.41 27.23
C VAL A 533 25.31 2.27 28.51
N GLY A 534 24.49 1.92 29.51
CA GLY A 534 24.33 2.67 30.77
C GLY A 534 23.08 3.55 30.80
N ASN A 535 22.94 4.37 31.85
CA ASN A 535 21.82 5.32 31.97
C ASN A 535 22.03 6.51 31.02
N SER A 536 20.95 7.00 30.41
CA SER A 536 21.00 8.18 29.57
C SER A 536 21.53 9.39 30.35
N LEU A 537 22.51 10.07 29.77
CA LEU A 537 23.12 11.26 30.36
C LEU A 537 22.34 12.52 29.91
N PRO A 538 22.41 13.63 30.66
CA PRO A 538 21.67 14.85 30.32
C PRO A 538 21.96 15.32 28.89
N ALA A 539 20.90 15.64 28.14
CA ALA A 539 21.01 16.05 26.74
C ALA A 539 21.96 17.25 26.57
N SER A 540 23.05 17.04 25.83
CA SER A 540 24.02 18.07 25.41
C SER A 540 23.64 18.72 24.07
N TYR A 541 22.53 18.29 23.46
CA TYR A 541 22.12 18.67 22.12
C TYR A 541 20.95 19.68 22.10
N PRO A 542 20.80 20.47 21.01
CA PRO A 542 19.70 21.40 20.90
C PRO A 542 18.34 20.69 20.90
N VAL A 543 17.49 21.03 21.87
CA VAL A 543 16.09 20.57 21.95
C VAL A 543 15.17 21.71 21.50
N PRO A 544 14.06 21.44 20.81
CA PRO A 544 13.10 22.48 20.42
C PRO A 544 12.66 23.30 21.63
N ALA A 545 12.83 24.64 21.57
CA ALA A 545 12.47 25.53 22.67
C ALA A 545 10.94 25.65 22.86
N LYS A 546 10.17 25.25 21.85
CA LYS A 546 8.71 25.17 21.85
C LYS A 546 8.30 23.82 21.25
N PRO A 547 7.14 23.27 21.65
CA PRO A 547 6.57 22.11 20.97
C PRO A 547 6.42 22.38 19.47
N LEU A 548 6.57 21.32 18.66
CA LEU A 548 6.32 21.41 17.22
C LEU A 548 4.89 21.88 16.95
N THR A 549 4.73 22.71 15.92
CA THR A 549 3.39 22.97 15.37
C THR A 549 2.80 21.67 14.81
N VAL A 550 1.48 21.59 14.72
CA VAL A 550 0.77 20.42 14.15
C VAL A 550 1.34 20.04 12.78
N THR A 551 1.62 21.03 11.94
CA THR A 551 2.18 20.83 10.59
C THR A 551 3.62 20.30 10.63
N GLN A 552 4.49 20.87 11.48
CA GLN A 552 5.86 20.38 11.64
C GLN A 552 5.89 18.95 12.18
N LYS A 553 5.05 18.66 13.18
CA LYS A 553 4.94 17.31 13.74
C LYS A 553 4.46 16.31 12.68
N ARG A 554 3.44 16.66 11.89
CA ARG A 554 2.94 15.84 10.79
C ARG A 554 4.04 15.51 9.77
N TYR A 555 4.83 16.50 9.35
CA TYR A 555 5.92 16.26 8.39
C TYR A 555 7.06 15.45 8.99
N ALA A 556 7.37 15.67 10.27
CA ALA A 556 8.36 14.85 10.96
C ALA A 556 7.89 13.39 11.12
N GLU A 557 6.61 13.17 11.48
CA GLU A 557 6.01 11.84 11.55
C GLU A 557 5.99 11.14 10.19
N ALA A 558 5.62 11.87 9.13
CA ALA A 558 5.64 11.35 7.76
C ALA A 558 7.04 10.95 7.32
N ALA A 559 8.03 11.83 7.49
CA ALA A 559 9.42 11.53 7.13
C ALA A 559 9.98 10.35 7.96
N TRP A 560 9.62 10.28 9.25
CA TRP A 560 9.96 9.13 10.09
C TRP A 560 9.28 7.82 9.64
N GLY A 561 8.11 7.90 9.00
CA GLY A 561 7.39 6.76 8.42
C GLY A 561 8.25 5.90 7.51
N TYR A 562 9.11 6.52 6.68
CA TYR A 562 10.08 5.80 5.85
C TYR A 562 10.93 4.80 6.65
N PHE A 563 11.46 5.26 7.78
CA PHE A 563 12.36 4.48 8.64
C PHE A 563 11.62 3.38 9.41
N LYS A 564 10.30 3.52 9.61
CA LYS A 564 9.48 2.43 10.14
C LYS A 564 9.20 1.36 9.08
N ALA A 565 8.87 1.78 7.87
CA ALA A 565 8.46 0.88 6.80
C ALA A 565 9.62 0.04 6.23
N ASN A 566 10.85 0.57 6.27
CA ASN A 566 12.00 -0.03 5.58
C ASN A 566 13.07 -0.61 6.53
N LEU A 567 12.75 -0.73 7.82
CA LEU A 567 13.64 -1.37 8.80
C LEU A 567 13.52 -2.89 8.72
N GLN A 568 14.65 -3.57 8.60
CA GLN A 568 14.77 -4.99 8.89
C GLN A 568 14.87 -5.19 10.41
N SER A 569 13.74 -5.44 11.07
CA SER A 569 13.67 -5.56 12.53
C SER A 569 14.51 -6.69 13.11
N ALA A 570 14.80 -7.73 12.33
CA ALA A 570 15.64 -8.84 12.77
C ALA A 570 17.09 -8.41 13.06
N ASN A 571 17.62 -7.40 12.36
CA ASN A 571 19.01 -6.99 12.49
C ASN A 571 19.27 -5.49 12.60
N GLY A 572 18.25 -4.64 12.50
CA GLY A 572 18.40 -3.19 12.64
C GLY A 572 18.92 -2.48 11.38
N LEU A 573 19.09 -3.17 10.25
CA LEU A 573 19.46 -2.52 8.99
C LEU A 573 18.27 -1.90 8.29
N LEU A 574 18.49 -0.77 7.63
CA LEU A 574 17.48 -0.03 6.90
C LEU A 574 17.78 -0.10 5.41
N ASN A 575 16.78 -0.36 4.57
CA ASN A 575 16.95 -0.20 3.12
C ASN A 575 17.16 1.28 2.77
N ASP A 576 18.10 1.57 1.85
CA ASP A 576 18.33 2.93 1.35
C ASP A 576 17.22 3.38 0.40
N ARG A 577 16.59 2.42 -0.28
CA ARG A 577 15.46 2.59 -1.18
C ARG A 577 14.35 1.63 -0.79
N ALA A 578 13.11 2.09 -0.87
CA ALA A 578 11.97 1.23 -0.50
C ALA A 578 11.78 0.02 -1.43
N ASP A 579 12.32 0.06 -2.65
CA ASP A 579 12.16 -0.99 -3.67
C ASP A 579 13.35 -1.96 -3.77
N VAL A 580 14.40 -1.76 -2.96
CA VAL A 580 15.62 -2.59 -3.01
C VAL A 580 16.03 -3.02 -1.59
N PRO A 581 16.22 -4.33 -1.31
CA PRO A 581 16.66 -4.81 0.00
C PRO A 581 18.17 -4.61 0.19
N GLY A 582 18.61 -3.35 0.13
CA GLY A 582 20.02 -2.98 0.14
C GLY A 582 20.28 -1.64 0.81
N ALA A 583 21.44 -1.52 1.45
CA ALA A 583 21.90 -0.32 2.14
C ALA A 583 23.35 -0.01 1.82
N THR A 584 23.67 1.27 1.68
CA THR A 584 25.03 1.80 1.64
C THR A 584 25.40 2.35 3.01
N PHE A 585 26.69 2.56 3.27
CA PHE A 585 27.10 3.23 4.50
C PHE A 585 26.63 4.69 4.58
N TRP A 586 26.39 5.32 3.42
CA TRP A 586 25.77 6.64 3.37
C TRP A 586 24.34 6.59 3.93
N GLY A 587 23.51 5.67 3.44
CA GLY A 587 22.13 5.56 3.87
C GLY A 587 21.96 5.04 5.31
N LEU A 588 22.88 4.21 5.80
CA LEU A 588 22.93 3.87 7.24
C LEU A 588 23.34 5.07 8.10
N GLY A 589 24.22 5.95 7.61
CA GLY A 589 24.50 7.24 8.26
C GLY A 589 23.28 8.17 8.26
N ASP A 590 22.52 8.20 7.15
CA ASP A 590 21.24 8.91 7.08
C ASP A 590 20.22 8.36 8.08
N TYR A 591 20.18 7.04 8.29
CA TYR A 591 19.34 6.42 9.29
C TYR A 591 19.70 6.87 10.71
N LEU A 592 20.99 6.86 11.05
CA LEU A 592 21.44 7.26 12.38
C LEU A 592 21.18 8.75 12.65
N ALA A 593 21.39 9.62 11.66
CA ALA A 593 21.01 11.03 11.76
C ALA A 593 19.50 11.22 11.92
N ALA A 594 18.68 10.42 11.22
CA ALA A 594 17.23 10.45 11.33
C ALA A 594 16.74 9.96 12.70
N LEU A 595 17.35 8.93 13.28
CA LEU A 595 17.08 8.46 14.64
C LEU A 595 17.27 9.59 15.66
N HIS A 596 18.41 10.29 15.59
CA HIS A 596 18.68 11.44 16.45
C HIS A 596 17.65 12.56 16.23
N ALA A 597 17.37 12.91 14.97
CA ALA A 597 16.42 13.97 14.65
C ALA A 597 15.01 13.63 15.14
N ALA A 598 14.54 12.39 14.94
CA ALA A 598 13.23 11.94 15.39
C ALA A 598 13.12 11.94 16.93
N LEU A 599 14.19 11.57 17.64
CA LEU A 599 14.22 11.66 19.10
C LEU A 599 14.15 13.14 19.57
N ALA A 600 15.00 14.01 19.01
CA ALA A 600 15.06 15.42 19.38
C ALA A 600 13.76 16.17 19.05
N LEU A 601 13.02 15.73 18.04
CA LEU A 601 11.70 16.24 17.64
C LEU A 601 10.52 15.63 18.44
N ASP A 602 10.77 14.72 19.39
CA ASP A 602 9.75 13.94 20.13
C ASP A 602 8.79 13.15 19.21
N ILE A 603 9.33 12.59 18.13
CA ILE A 603 8.61 11.69 17.21
C ILE A 603 8.73 10.23 17.63
N ILE A 604 9.87 9.87 18.22
CA ILE A 604 10.11 8.57 18.85
C ILE A 604 10.47 8.70 20.32
N LYS A 605 10.28 7.62 21.06
CA LYS A 605 10.59 7.58 22.48
C LYS A 605 12.04 7.16 22.73
N PRO A 606 12.67 7.59 23.85
CA PRO A 606 14.06 7.24 24.17
C PRO A 606 14.33 5.74 24.11
N LYS A 607 13.37 4.90 24.53
CA LYS A 607 13.48 3.44 24.45
C LYS A 607 13.59 2.93 23.00
N GLU A 608 12.76 3.45 22.10
CA GLU A 608 12.80 3.06 20.68
C GLU A 608 14.10 3.52 20.01
N PHE A 609 14.56 4.73 20.34
CA PHE A 609 15.86 5.23 19.91
C PHE A 609 16.99 4.30 20.39
N ASP A 610 16.99 3.94 21.68
CA ASP A 610 18.03 3.09 22.26
C ASP A 610 18.08 1.70 21.62
N GLU A 611 16.94 1.04 21.51
CA GLU A 611 16.84 -0.30 20.93
C GLU A 611 17.32 -0.32 19.48
N ARG A 612 16.84 0.62 18.66
CA ARG A 612 17.23 0.72 17.23
C ARG A 612 18.71 1.08 17.07
N THR A 613 19.22 2.00 17.88
CA THR A 613 20.63 2.42 17.81
C THR A 613 21.56 1.27 18.20
N ARG A 614 21.29 0.58 19.31
CA ARG A 614 22.10 -0.56 19.74
C ARG A 614 22.07 -1.72 18.75
N GLN A 615 20.93 -1.95 18.08
CA GLN A 615 20.82 -2.99 17.05
C GLN A 615 21.59 -2.62 15.78
N LEU A 616 21.48 -1.37 15.31
CA LEU A 616 22.24 -0.89 14.16
C LEU A 616 23.75 -0.97 14.42
N LEU A 617 24.23 -0.52 15.58
CA LEU A 617 25.65 -0.61 15.95
C LEU A 617 26.13 -2.07 15.99
N ALA A 618 25.30 -2.99 16.52
CA ALA A 618 25.62 -4.41 16.53
C ALA A 618 25.72 -5.00 15.12
N ALA A 619 24.87 -4.58 14.19
CA ALA A 619 24.91 -5.04 12.82
C ALA A 619 26.12 -4.49 12.07
N ILE A 620 26.44 -3.20 12.24
CA ILE A 620 27.63 -2.58 11.66
C ILE A 620 28.91 -3.31 12.14
N ALA A 621 28.99 -3.68 13.42
CA ALA A 621 30.11 -4.42 13.97
C ALA A 621 30.26 -5.85 13.41
N GLN A 622 29.20 -6.43 12.84
CA GLN A 622 29.18 -7.79 12.29
C GLN A 622 29.26 -7.85 10.76
N MET A 623 29.11 -6.71 10.08
CA MET A 623 29.18 -6.64 8.63
C MET A 623 30.56 -7.05 8.10
N PRO A 624 30.63 -7.91 7.07
CA PRO A 624 31.89 -8.22 6.41
C PRO A 624 32.56 -6.97 5.86
N LEU A 625 33.84 -6.79 6.17
CA LEU A 625 34.66 -5.71 5.65
C LEU A 625 35.29 -6.10 4.30
N PHE A 626 35.34 -5.17 3.36
CA PHE A 626 36.11 -5.30 2.13
C PHE A 626 37.60 -5.46 2.45
N ALA A 627 38.18 -6.57 1.98
CA ALA A 627 39.56 -6.96 2.28
C ALA A 627 39.91 -7.02 3.78
N GLY A 628 38.91 -7.15 4.66
CA GLY A 628 39.11 -7.11 6.11
C GLY A 628 39.47 -5.72 6.67
N GLU A 629 39.43 -4.66 5.85
CA GLU A 629 39.95 -3.34 6.23
C GLU A 629 38.83 -2.30 6.41
N LEU A 630 37.88 -2.23 5.47
CA LEU A 630 36.90 -1.14 5.40
C LEU A 630 35.51 -1.63 5.03
N PRO A 631 34.44 -0.91 5.38
CA PRO A 631 33.09 -1.25 4.92
C PRO A 631 32.99 -1.32 3.39
N ASN A 632 32.20 -2.30 2.90
CA ASN A 632 31.81 -2.40 1.51
C ASN A 632 30.91 -1.23 1.10
N ARG A 633 30.80 -0.95 -0.20
CA ARG A 633 29.92 0.11 -0.71
C ARG A 633 28.43 -0.19 -0.54
N GLY A 634 28.05 -1.46 -0.40
CA GLY A 634 26.67 -1.86 -0.26
C GLY A 634 26.53 -3.20 0.46
N TYR A 635 25.43 -3.36 1.18
CA TYR A 635 25.06 -4.55 1.95
C TYR A 635 23.61 -4.92 1.73
N ASP A 636 23.32 -6.21 1.56
CA ASP A 636 21.95 -6.71 1.58
C ASP A 636 21.44 -6.65 3.02
N THR A 637 20.32 -5.93 3.21
CA THR A 637 19.78 -5.66 4.55
C THR A 637 19.21 -6.90 5.24
N ARG A 638 18.99 -7.98 4.51
CA ARG A 638 18.49 -9.25 5.05
C ARG A 638 19.64 -10.12 5.55
N THR A 639 20.78 -10.11 4.86
CA THR A 639 21.86 -11.11 5.08
C THR A 639 23.16 -10.52 5.62
N LEU A 640 23.26 -9.19 5.72
CA LEU A 640 24.49 -8.45 6.00
C LEU A 640 25.60 -8.67 4.96
N GLN A 641 25.33 -9.37 3.85
CA GLN A 641 26.36 -9.70 2.87
C GLN A 641 26.59 -8.56 1.86
N PRO A 642 27.81 -8.42 1.33
CA PRO A 642 28.10 -7.37 0.37
C PRO A 642 27.31 -7.50 -0.94
N ILE A 643 26.78 -6.38 -1.42
CA ILE A 643 26.07 -6.26 -2.70
C ILE A 643 26.60 -5.08 -3.53
N ASP A 644 26.35 -5.13 -4.83
CA ASP A 644 26.42 -3.94 -5.66
C ASP A 644 25.16 -3.06 -5.51
N TYR A 645 25.17 -1.90 -6.18
CA TYR A 645 24.07 -0.94 -6.12
C TYR A 645 22.75 -1.47 -6.71
N GLY A 646 22.81 -2.53 -7.53
CA GLY A 646 21.64 -3.21 -8.08
C GLY A 646 21.15 -4.37 -7.20
N ALA A 647 21.66 -4.50 -5.97
CA ALA A 647 21.41 -5.62 -5.06
C ALA A 647 21.87 -6.99 -5.57
N ASN A 648 22.87 -7.02 -6.46
CA ASN A 648 23.52 -8.26 -6.83
C ASN A 648 24.59 -8.63 -5.79
N PRO A 649 24.64 -9.88 -5.31
CA PRO A 649 25.68 -10.34 -4.40
C PRO A 649 27.08 -10.17 -4.99
N VAL A 650 28.00 -9.58 -4.20
CA VAL A 650 29.42 -9.46 -4.53
C VAL A 650 30.24 -10.11 -3.42
N ALA A 651 30.44 -11.43 -3.48
CA ALA A 651 31.09 -12.19 -2.40
C ALA A 651 32.50 -11.65 -2.03
N ASP A 652 33.27 -11.18 -3.02
CA ASP A 652 34.60 -10.58 -2.80
C ASP A 652 34.53 -9.08 -2.42
N GLY A 653 33.33 -8.51 -2.38
CA GLY A 653 33.07 -7.08 -2.24
C GLY A 653 33.37 -6.25 -3.49
N ASN A 654 32.93 -4.99 -3.51
CA ASN A 654 33.06 -4.07 -4.64
C ASN A 654 33.94 -2.83 -4.34
N GLY A 655 34.65 -2.84 -3.21
CA GLY A 655 35.50 -1.76 -2.73
C GLY A 655 34.84 -0.94 -1.60
N TRP A 656 35.42 0.23 -1.30
CA TRP A 656 34.91 1.17 -0.28
C TRP A 656 34.66 2.55 -0.88
N SER A 657 33.79 3.33 -0.23
CA SER A 657 33.52 4.72 -0.55
C SER A 657 33.94 5.62 0.61
N ALA A 658 34.90 6.50 0.39
CA ALA A 658 35.33 7.48 1.38
C ALA A 658 34.24 8.50 1.72
N LEU A 659 33.31 8.74 0.79
CA LEU A 659 32.15 9.58 1.06
C LEU A 659 31.19 8.91 2.05
N ASP A 660 30.92 7.63 1.86
CA ASP A 660 29.99 6.86 2.69
C ASP A 660 30.55 6.69 4.10
N VAL A 661 31.85 6.43 4.22
CA VAL A 661 32.57 6.43 5.50
C VAL A 661 32.51 7.81 6.14
N GLY A 662 32.74 8.89 5.38
CA GLY A 662 32.62 10.26 5.89
C GLY A 662 31.22 10.57 6.44
N ARG A 663 30.16 10.17 5.71
CA ARG A 663 28.76 10.32 6.17
C ARG A 663 28.49 9.56 7.46
N MET A 664 28.96 8.31 7.54
CA MET A 664 28.82 7.50 8.75
C MET A 664 29.61 8.11 9.92
N LEU A 665 30.85 8.57 9.70
CA LEU A 665 31.66 9.25 10.71
C LEU A 665 30.99 10.52 11.24
N ALA A 666 30.31 11.30 10.39
CA ALA A 666 29.54 12.46 10.83
C ALA A 666 28.38 12.06 11.75
N ALA A 667 27.61 11.04 11.35
CA ALA A 667 26.47 10.56 12.13
C ALA A 667 26.89 9.91 13.46
N LEU A 668 27.96 9.13 13.47
CA LEU A 668 28.53 8.50 14.67
C LEU A 668 29.15 9.54 15.61
N TYR A 669 29.83 10.55 15.07
CA TYR A 669 30.31 11.67 15.87
C TYR A 669 29.13 12.39 16.53
N ASN A 670 28.07 12.69 15.77
CA ASN A 670 26.88 13.30 16.33
C ASN A 670 26.20 12.43 17.40
N LEU A 671 26.18 11.10 17.21
CA LEU A 671 25.66 10.16 18.20
C LEU A 671 26.44 10.27 19.52
N LYS A 672 27.79 10.19 19.50
CA LYS A 672 28.57 10.28 20.74
C LYS A 672 28.54 11.67 21.37
N THR A 673 28.44 12.75 20.59
CA THR A 673 28.36 14.10 21.16
C THR A 673 27.03 14.33 21.87
N CYS A 674 25.94 13.82 21.29
CA CYS A 674 24.58 14.05 21.77
C CYS A 674 24.13 12.99 22.79
N HIS A 675 24.67 11.77 22.70
CA HIS A 675 24.33 10.60 23.52
C HIS A 675 25.65 9.93 23.98
N PRO A 676 26.40 10.59 24.88
CA PRO A 676 27.76 10.16 25.25
C PRO A 676 27.83 8.77 25.87
N GLU A 677 26.73 8.21 26.35
CA GLU A 677 26.63 6.80 26.75
C GLU A 677 27.06 5.84 25.62
N TYR A 678 26.86 6.19 24.35
CA TYR A 678 27.25 5.37 23.20
C TYR A 678 28.74 5.44 22.83
N THR A 679 29.50 6.36 23.44
CA THR A 679 30.87 6.69 23.03
C THR A 679 31.79 5.47 22.93
N ALA A 680 31.75 4.57 23.91
CA ALA A 680 32.64 3.41 23.92
C ALA A 680 32.33 2.42 22.78
N ALA A 681 31.05 2.17 22.52
CA ALA A 681 30.62 1.28 21.43
C ALA A 681 30.93 1.88 20.05
N VAL A 682 30.66 3.18 19.89
CA VAL A 682 30.97 3.92 18.66
C VAL A 682 32.47 3.90 18.37
N ASP A 683 33.29 4.26 19.36
CA ASP A 683 34.75 4.31 19.21
C ASP A 683 35.34 2.95 18.87
N GLN A 684 34.83 1.86 19.48
CA GLN A 684 35.28 0.51 19.15
C GLN A 684 35.02 0.15 17.69
N ILE A 685 33.81 0.43 17.17
CA ILE A 685 33.46 0.14 15.78
C ILE A 685 34.37 0.88 14.80
N VAL A 686 34.64 2.17 15.03
CA VAL A 686 35.48 2.95 14.11
C VAL A 686 36.97 2.61 14.24
N LEU A 687 37.41 2.07 15.38
CA LEU A 687 38.78 1.56 15.57
C LEU A 687 39.02 0.24 14.82
N ASP A 688 37.97 -0.54 14.55
CA ASP A 688 38.08 -1.78 13.79
C ASP A 688 38.34 -1.54 12.28
N TRP A 689 38.22 -0.29 11.80
CA TRP A 689 38.44 0.08 10.40
C TRP A 689 39.87 0.55 10.13
N SER A 690 40.36 0.33 8.91
CA SER A 690 41.66 0.82 8.44
C SER A 690 41.52 2.04 7.52
N TYR A 691 42.10 3.16 7.93
CA TYR A 691 42.09 4.44 7.23
C TYR A 691 43.34 4.68 6.39
N LEU A 692 44.33 3.78 6.45
CA LEU A 692 45.61 3.92 5.73
C LEU A 692 45.44 4.15 4.22
N ARG A 693 44.39 3.57 3.63
CA ARG A 693 44.11 3.68 2.20
C ARG A 693 43.06 4.73 1.85
N ILE A 694 42.36 5.26 2.86
CA ILE A 694 41.30 6.26 2.70
C ILE A 694 41.89 7.66 2.72
N VAL A 695 42.78 7.98 3.67
CA VAL A 695 43.45 9.28 3.78
C VAL A 695 44.85 9.16 3.22
N ARG A 696 45.13 9.86 2.13
CA ARG A 696 46.45 9.85 1.47
C ARG A 696 46.87 11.27 1.11
N ASN A 697 47.99 11.73 1.69
CA ASN A 697 48.56 13.04 1.42
C ASN A 697 47.53 14.18 1.56
N GLY A 698 46.73 14.16 2.63
CA GLY A 698 45.67 15.14 2.89
C GLY A 698 44.41 15.00 2.03
N ILE A 699 44.28 13.90 1.26
CA ILE A 699 43.16 13.68 0.32
C ILE A 699 42.43 12.38 0.66
N ILE A 700 41.10 12.43 0.71
CA ILE A 700 40.26 11.24 0.87
C ILE A 700 40.09 10.48 -0.46
N SER A 701 40.16 9.15 -0.42
CA SER A 701 40.20 8.28 -1.59
C SER A 701 39.31 7.06 -1.44
N SER A 702 38.59 6.74 -2.50
CA SER A 702 37.73 5.56 -2.58
C SER A 702 38.37 4.45 -3.42
N ALA A 703 37.92 3.22 -3.24
CA ALA A 703 38.30 2.12 -4.11
C ALA A 703 37.11 1.49 -4.82
N THR A 704 37.34 1.07 -6.06
CA THR A 704 36.45 0.17 -6.79
C THR A 704 37.20 -1.11 -7.06
N ALA A 705 36.60 -2.25 -6.74
CA ALA A 705 37.17 -3.55 -7.09
C ALA A 705 36.93 -3.83 -8.58
N ILE A 706 37.99 -4.11 -9.34
CA ILE A 706 37.92 -4.43 -10.77
C ILE A 706 38.56 -5.78 -11.00
N LYS A 707 37.87 -6.65 -11.75
CA LYS A 707 38.44 -7.93 -12.17
C LYS A 707 39.50 -7.71 -13.25
N ASP A 708 40.69 -8.26 -13.04
CA ASP A 708 41.73 -8.27 -14.07
C ASP A 708 41.49 -9.34 -15.14
N THR A 709 42.36 -9.41 -16.15
CA THR A 709 42.27 -10.40 -17.24
C THR A 709 42.41 -11.85 -16.78
N LYS A 710 42.86 -12.08 -15.53
CA LYS A 710 42.97 -13.40 -14.89
C LYS A 710 41.83 -13.67 -13.90
N GLY A 711 40.81 -12.81 -13.87
CA GLY A 711 39.65 -12.95 -12.98
C GLY A 711 39.89 -12.55 -11.53
N ARG A 712 41.07 -12.02 -11.17
CA ARG A 712 41.38 -11.59 -9.80
C ARG A 712 40.72 -10.25 -9.52
N SER A 713 40.05 -10.13 -8.38
CA SER A 713 39.48 -8.86 -7.92
C SER A 713 40.57 -7.96 -7.35
N LEU A 714 40.83 -6.82 -7.98
CA LEU A 714 41.88 -5.88 -7.56
C LEU A 714 41.28 -4.52 -7.21
N PRO A 715 41.51 -3.97 -6.00
CA PRO A 715 41.07 -2.63 -5.66
C PRO A 715 41.82 -1.59 -6.49
N ARG A 716 41.07 -0.62 -7.01
CA ARG A 716 41.60 0.57 -7.70
C ARG A 716 41.25 1.79 -6.87
N VAL A 717 42.23 2.28 -6.13
CA VAL A 717 42.09 3.46 -5.25
C VAL A 717 42.24 4.72 -6.09
N LYS A 718 41.28 5.63 -5.98
CA LYS A 718 41.28 6.94 -6.65
C LYS A 718 40.89 8.04 -5.66
N PRO A 719 41.49 9.23 -5.77
CA PRO A 719 41.03 10.42 -5.05
C PRO A 719 39.55 10.68 -5.30
N GLU A 720 38.82 11.13 -4.27
CA GLU A 720 37.48 11.69 -4.47
C GLU A 720 37.56 13.04 -5.16
N THR A 721 36.62 13.29 -6.07
CA THR A 721 36.53 14.53 -6.84
C THR A 721 35.10 15.04 -7.00
N ARG A 722 34.14 14.39 -6.34
CA ARG A 722 32.72 14.74 -6.39
C ARG A 722 32.51 16.01 -5.56
N LEU A 723 32.29 17.12 -6.25
CA LEU A 723 32.16 18.45 -5.66
C LEU A 723 31.04 18.49 -4.60
N GLY A 724 31.33 19.12 -3.46
CA GLY A 724 30.45 19.23 -2.30
C GLY A 724 30.50 17.98 -1.42
N TYR A 725 30.42 16.78 -2.03
CA TYR A 725 30.47 15.54 -1.28
C TYR A 725 31.84 15.28 -0.66
N GLU A 726 32.91 15.55 -1.40
CA GLU A 726 34.27 15.44 -0.90
C GLU A 726 34.49 16.38 0.30
N GLU A 727 34.07 17.64 0.17
CA GLU A 727 34.18 18.64 1.24
C GLU A 727 33.38 18.25 2.49
N TYR A 728 32.17 17.71 2.31
CA TYR A 728 31.33 17.21 3.40
C TYR A 728 31.99 16.05 4.14
N ALA A 729 32.44 15.03 3.40
CA ALA A 729 33.10 13.88 4.00
C ALA A 729 34.39 14.30 4.71
N ALA A 730 35.21 15.17 4.09
CA ALA A 730 36.43 15.67 4.69
C ALA A 730 36.20 16.42 6.01
N ARG A 731 35.14 17.24 6.10
CA ARG A 731 34.76 17.88 7.37
C ARG A 731 34.46 16.85 8.46
N ALA A 732 33.77 15.76 8.11
CA ALA A 732 33.53 14.66 9.05
C ALA A 732 34.84 13.99 9.51
N PHE A 733 35.76 13.69 8.59
CA PHE A 733 37.09 13.16 8.94
C PHE A 733 37.87 14.09 9.89
N GLN A 734 37.78 15.41 9.71
CA GLN A 734 38.46 16.36 10.60
C GLN A 734 37.95 16.33 12.06
N LEU A 735 36.66 16.01 12.26
CA LEU A 735 36.08 15.83 13.60
C LEU A 735 36.73 14.65 14.35
N TRP A 736 37.25 13.68 13.62
CA TRP A 736 37.96 12.52 14.15
C TRP A 736 39.49 12.72 14.19
N GLY A 737 39.99 13.88 13.79
CA GLY A 737 41.41 14.26 13.87
C GLY A 737 42.25 13.99 12.63
N PHE A 738 41.65 13.50 11.55
CA PHE A 738 42.40 13.22 10.32
C PHE A 738 42.86 14.51 9.62
N ASP A 739 44.10 14.50 9.10
CA ASP A 739 44.58 15.53 8.18
C ASP A 739 44.06 15.25 6.77
N VAL A 740 43.04 16.01 6.38
CA VAL A 740 42.37 15.93 5.07
C VAL A 740 42.18 17.32 4.46
N ASP A 741 43.09 18.26 4.76
CA ASP A 741 42.94 19.68 4.41
C ASP A 741 42.87 19.93 2.90
N ARG A 742 43.39 19.02 2.08
CA ARG A 742 43.32 19.12 0.61
C ARG A 742 41.99 18.62 0.05
N SER A 743 41.20 17.91 0.84
CA SER A 743 39.81 17.52 0.56
C SER A 743 38.79 18.38 1.29
N ALA A 744 39.13 18.94 2.45
CA ALA A 744 38.31 19.93 3.15
C ALA A 744 38.06 21.16 2.25
N VAL A 745 36.98 21.87 2.49
CA VAL A 745 36.66 23.09 1.74
C VAL A 745 37.85 24.07 1.82
N GLY A 746 38.27 24.58 0.66
CA GLY A 746 39.46 25.43 0.55
C GLY A 746 40.17 25.31 -0.80
N GLY A 747 41.18 26.15 -1.03
CA GLY A 747 41.90 26.21 -2.31
C GLY A 747 41.10 26.91 -3.41
N GLN A 748 41.34 26.51 -4.67
CA GLN A 748 40.77 27.16 -5.86
C GLN A 748 39.73 26.28 -6.56
N TYR A 749 38.59 26.88 -6.91
CA TYR A 749 37.50 26.22 -7.61
C TYR A 749 37.30 26.84 -8.99
N LYS A 750 37.14 25.99 -10.01
CA LYS A 750 36.66 26.47 -11.30
C LYS A 750 35.16 26.74 -11.18
N THR A 751 34.74 27.83 -11.81
CA THR A 751 33.34 28.24 -11.86
C THR A 751 32.86 28.36 -13.29
N ALA A 752 31.56 28.26 -13.49
CA ALA A 752 30.88 28.58 -14.73
C ALA A 752 29.73 29.55 -14.45
N THR A 753 29.45 30.45 -15.39
CA THR A 753 28.33 31.38 -15.28
C THR A 753 27.02 30.64 -15.55
N VAL A 754 26.12 30.62 -14.57
CA VAL A 754 24.75 30.08 -14.68
C VAL A 754 23.79 31.10 -14.09
N GLU A 755 22.80 31.54 -14.84
CA GLU A 755 21.87 32.61 -14.42
C GLU A 755 22.59 33.85 -13.87
N GLY A 756 23.68 34.27 -14.52
CA GLY A 756 24.44 35.47 -14.13
C GLY A 756 25.34 35.33 -12.90
N VAL A 757 25.40 34.15 -12.25
CA VAL A 757 26.27 33.92 -11.08
C VAL A 757 27.34 32.85 -11.35
N GLN A 758 28.48 32.95 -10.66
CA GLN A 758 29.61 32.04 -10.82
C GLN A 758 29.42 30.77 -9.98
N VAL A 759 28.82 29.74 -10.57
CA VAL A 759 28.56 28.45 -9.90
C VAL A 759 29.82 27.58 -9.92
N PRO A 760 30.25 26.98 -8.79
CA PRO A 760 31.40 26.07 -8.76
C PRO A 760 31.08 24.78 -9.52
N ILE A 761 32.04 24.31 -10.32
CA ILE A 761 31.89 23.10 -11.15
C ILE A 761 32.89 21.99 -10.82
N VAL A 762 34.09 22.36 -10.39
CA VAL A 762 35.13 21.40 -9.97
C VAL A 762 36.20 22.10 -9.15
N ARG A 763 36.81 21.39 -8.21
CA ARG A 763 38.02 21.84 -7.53
C ARG A 763 39.23 21.74 -8.47
N THR A 764 40.10 22.74 -8.45
CA THR A 764 41.32 22.75 -9.26
C THR A 764 42.41 21.88 -8.61
N ARG A 765 42.90 20.86 -9.34
CA ARG A 765 44.02 19.98 -8.97
C ARG A 765 44.82 19.58 -10.22
N ASP A 766 46.11 19.28 -10.03
CA ASP A 766 47.07 18.94 -11.10
C ASP A 766 46.68 17.70 -11.94
N ASN A 767 45.78 16.85 -11.43
CA ASN A 767 45.26 15.65 -12.10
C ASN A 767 43.73 15.55 -12.00
N THR A 768 43.01 16.52 -12.57
CA THR A 768 41.53 16.46 -12.60
C THR A 768 41.06 15.33 -13.52
N LEU A 769 40.56 14.25 -12.91
CA LEU A 769 39.94 13.12 -13.62
C LEU A 769 38.71 13.59 -14.42
N LYS A 770 38.50 12.99 -15.60
CA LYS A 770 37.41 13.31 -16.55
C LYS A 770 36.03 12.74 -16.18
N THR A 771 35.84 12.22 -14.96
CA THR A 771 34.61 11.48 -14.60
C THR A 771 33.48 12.43 -14.19
N ASN A 772 32.34 12.33 -14.89
CA ASN A 772 31.01 12.91 -14.62
C ASN A 772 31.00 14.14 -13.70
N GLN A 773 31.38 15.30 -14.25
CA GLN A 773 31.37 16.56 -13.52
C GLN A 773 29.95 17.16 -13.54
N TYR A 774 29.36 17.27 -12.35
CA TYR A 774 28.08 17.92 -12.15
C TYR A 774 28.03 18.62 -10.79
N THR A 775 27.19 19.65 -10.70
CA THR A 775 26.89 20.37 -9.46
C THR A 775 25.41 20.15 -9.11
N VAL A 776 25.14 19.67 -7.90
CA VAL A 776 23.82 19.46 -7.28
C VAL A 776 23.81 20.04 -5.86
N SER A 777 22.64 20.32 -5.30
CA SER A 777 22.53 21.02 -4.01
C SER A 777 22.73 20.11 -2.78
N ASN A 778 22.41 18.81 -2.87
CA ASN A 778 22.35 17.89 -1.72
C ASN A 778 23.56 17.98 -0.76
N PRO A 779 24.83 17.84 -1.22
CA PRO A 779 25.95 17.79 -0.29
C PRO A 779 26.21 19.14 0.41
N PHE A 780 25.96 20.25 -0.27
CA PHE A 780 26.12 21.58 0.32
C PHE A 780 25.04 21.88 1.35
N LEU A 781 23.81 21.41 1.10
CA LEU A 781 22.70 21.54 2.03
C LEU A 781 22.91 20.70 3.29
N LEU A 782 23.36 19.45 3.12
CA LEU A 782 23.69 18.59 4.26
C LEU A 782 24.84 19.21 5.07
N TYR A 783 25.89 19.73 4.41
CA TYR A 783 26.96 20.46 5.08
C TYR A 783 26.42 21.67 5.87
N ALA A 784 25.56 22.48 5.26
CA ALA A 784 24.99 23.66 5.90
C ALA A 784 24.17 23.32 7.15
N LEU A 785 23.33 22.28 7.07
CA LEU A 785 22.50 21.82 8.19
C LEU A 785 23.35 21.23 9.32
N GLU A 786 24.30 20.36 9.00
CA GLU A 786 25.05 19.60 10.01
C GLU A 786 26.25 20.38 10.58
N PHE A 787 27.03 21.05 9.73
CA PHE A 787 28.27 21.72 10.13
C PHE A 787 28.16 23.24 10.22
N GLY A 788 27.13 23.84 9.62
CA GLY A 788 27.05 25.30 9.42
C GLY A 788 27.94 25.78 8.26
N LEU A 789 27.57 26.93 7.68
CA LEU A 789 28.29 27.51 6.55
C LEU A 789 29.45 28.39 7.02
N ASP A 790 30.64 27.79 7.11
CA ASP A 790 31.89 28.55 7.21
C ASP A 790 32.09 29.47 6.00
N PRO A 791 32.92 30.54 6.10
CA PRO A 791 33.05 31.53 5.02
C PRO A 791 33.43 30.94 3.65
N GLN A 792 34.26 29.90 3.63
CA GLN A 792 34.68 29.27 2.37
C GLN A 792 33.55 28.42 1.80
N MET A 793 32.88 27.60 2.60
CA MET A 793 31.72 26.84 2.13
C MET A 793 30.57 27.74 1.69
N ARG A 794 30.32 28.84 2.42
CA ARG A 794 29.32 29.84 2.05
C ARG A 794 29.58 30.41 0.65
N SER A 795 30.85 30.69 0.31
CA SER A 795 31.22 31.19 -1.02
C SER A 795 30.91 30.23 -2.16
N LEU A 796 30.89 28.92 -1.90
CA LEU A 796 30.51 27.90 -2.87
C LEU A 796 28.99 27.70 -2.94
N PHE A 797 28.33 27.72 -1.78
CA PHE A 797 26.90 27.47 -1.65
C PHE A 797 26.04 28.63 -2.15
N THR A 798 26.42 29.88 -1.89
CA THR A 798 25.62 31.05 -2.24
C THR A 798 25.30 31.14 -3.73
N PRO A 799 26.26 30.99 -4.67
CA PRO A 799 25.96 30.95 -6.11
C PRO A 799 25.05 29.79 -6.52
N ILE A 800 25.14 28.63 -5.87
CA ILE A 800 24.28 27.46 -6.17
C ILE A 800 22.82 27.77 -5.85
N PHE A 801 22.55 28.40 -4.71
CA PHE A 801 21.21 28.84 -4.34
C PHE A 801 20.72 29.98 -5.26
N GLN A 802 21.56 31.01 -5.45
CA GLN A 802 21.21 32.18 -6.27
C GLN A 802 20.86 31.82 -7.71
N ALA A 803 21.61 30.92 -8.34
CA ALA A 803 21.33 30.49 -9.71
C ALA A 803 19.92 29.89 -9.83
N GLN A 804 19.50 29.06 -8.87
CA GLN A 804 18.19 28.43 -8.92
C GLN A 804 17.06 29.41 -8.60
N ALA A 805 17.28 30.32 -7.64
CA ALA A 805 16.34 31.40 -7.34
C ALA A 805 16.17 32.36 -8.53
N GLU A 806 17.25 32.66 -9.26
CA GLU A 806 17.24 33.51 -10.45
C GLU A 806 16.53 32.83 -11.62
N ARG A 807 16.79 31.54 -11.86
CA ARG A 807 16.01 30.76 -12.84
C ARG A 807 14.51 30.82 -12.51
N TYR A 808 14.14 30.64 -11.24
CA TYR A 808 12.74 30.73 -10.83
C TYR A 808 12.16 32.13 -11.10
N ARG A 809 12.88 33.21 -10.77
CA ARG A 809 12.45 34.58 -11.07
C ARG A 809 12.25 34.83 -12.57
N ASN A 810 13.16 34.32 -13.39
CA ASN A 810 13.16 34.56 -14.83
C ASN A 810 12.13 33.70 -15.59
N THR A 811 11.86 32.48 -15.13
CA THR A 811 11.03 31.53 -15.89
C THR A 811 9.76 31.11 -15.18
N GLY A 812 9.58 31.45 -13.90
CA GLY A 812 8.50 30.93 -13.05
C GLY A 812 8.59 29.41 -12.78
N LYS A 813 9.66 28.73 -13.22
CA LYS A 813 9.80 27.27 -13.05
C LYS A 813 10.44 26.97 -11.71
N LEU A 814 9.71 26.27 -10.86
CA LEU A 814 10.27 25.74 -9.61
C LEU A 814 11.46 24.83 -9.95
N THR A 815 12.58 25.08 -9.28
CA THR A 815 13.83 24.35 -9.47
C THR A 815 14.31 23.92 -8.10
N ALA A 816 14.61 22.65 -7.88
CA ALA A 816 15.25 22.22 -6.63
C ALA A 816 16.26 21.14 -6.99
N SER A 817 17.40 21.61 -7.52
CA SER A 817 18.45 20.78 -8.09
C SER A 817 19.01 19.83 -7.06
N GLY A 818 18.91 18.54 -7.34
CA GLY A 818 19.42 17.50 -6.49
C GLY A 818 19.59 16.17 -7.22
N THR A 819 20.19 15.21 -6.51
CA THR A 819 20.15 13.80 -6.90
C THR A 819 18.90 13.18 -6.28
N THR A 820 18.09 12.52 -7.12
CA THR A 820 16.85 11.87 -6.73
C THR A 820 16.80 10.44 -7.25
N LEU A 821 16.21 9.53 -6.48
CA LEU A 821 16.14 8.10 -6.82
C LEU A 821 14.74 7.67 -7.24
N THR A 822 14.54 7.42 -8.53
CA THR A 822 13.23 7.05 -9.11
C THR A 822 13.00 5.54 -9.05
N HIS A 823 11.74 5.12 -8.97
CA HIS A 823 11.35 3.69 -9.00
C HIS A 823 11.44 3.07 -10.41
N GLN A 824 11.57 3.89 -11.44
CA GLN A 824 11.77 3.43 -12.83
C GLN A 824 13.11 3.91 -13.36
N GLN A 825 13.62 3.23 -14.39
CA GLN A 825 14.84 3.65 -15.09
C GLN A 825 14.73 5.12 -15.53
N PRO A 826 15.78 5.93 -15.33
CA PRO A 826 17.16 5.53 -15.01
C PRO A 826 17.51 5.32 -13.52
N TYR A 827 16.53 5.17 -12.62
CA TYR A 827 16.65 4.91 -11.16
C TYR A 827 17.39 5.97 -10.33
N ILE A 828 18.38 6.65 -10.90
CA ILE A 828 19.09 7.79 -10.32
C ILE A 828 19.03 8.89 -11.35
N VAL A 829 18.58 10.06 -10.92
CA VAL A 829 18.54 11.27 -11.73
C VAL A 829 19.27 12.38 -10.99
N HIS A 830 20.34 12.87 -11.60
CA HIS A 830 21.02 14.10 -11.19
C HIS A 830 20.36 15.27 -11.93
N SER A 831 19.45 15.97 -11.26
CA SER A 831 18.87 17.22 -11.78
C SER A 831 19.85 18.35 -11.46
N THR A 832 20.83 18.57 -12.33
CA THR A 832 22.01 19.41 -12.04
C THR A 832 21.70 20.91 -12.12
N ILE A 833 22.49 21.75 -11.43
CA ILE A 833 22.59 23.18 -11.75
C ILE A 833 23.40 23.35 -13.03
N ILE A 834 24.50 22.60 -13.13
CA ILE A 834 25.30 22.46 -14.33
C ILE A 834 25.92 21.06 -14.34
N GLY A 835 25.89 20.40 -15.49
CA GLY A 835 26.44 19.06 -15.68
C GLY A 835 26.89 18.88 -17.12
N ASN A 836 28.05 18.26 -17.33
CA ASN A 836 28.67 18.15 -18.66
C ASN A 836 28.76 19.50 -19.41
N GLN A 837 29.09 20.57 -18.67
CA GLN A 837 29.17 21.97 -19.16
C GLN A 837 27.83 22.57 -19.64
N GLN A 838 26.70 21.88 -19.42
CA GLN A 838 25.38 22.36 -19.78
C GLN A 838 24.62 22.78 -18.50
N PRO A 839 24.19 24.04 -18.39
CA PRO A 839 23.29 24.47 -17.33
C PRO A 839 22.00 23.65 -17.35
N TRP A 840 21.47 23.35 -16.18
CA TRP A 840 20.19 22.69 -16.01
C TRP A 840 20.08 21.31 -16.71
N ALA A 841 21.16 20.58 -16.91
CA ALA A 841 21.09 19.21 -17.44
C ALA A 841 20.48 18.22 -16.42
N ALA A 842 19.66 17.27 -16.87
CA ALA A 842 19.36 16.05 -16.12
C ALA A 842 20.31 14.95 -16.61
N LEU A 843 20.99 14.27 -15.68
CA LEU A 843 21.95 13.20 -16.00
C LEU A 843 21.59 11.91 -15.25
N SER A 844 21.77 10.75 -15.88
CA SER A 844 21.77 9.46 -15.19
C SER A 844 23.08 9.24 -14.44
N ASP A 845 23.16 8.20 -13.61
CA ASP A 845 24.36 7.87 -12.81
C ASP A 845 25.62 7.66 -13.68
N ASP A 846 25.45 7.07 -14.87
CA ASP A 846 26.53 6.91 -15.85
C ASP A 846 26.90 8.21 -16.59
N GLY A 847 26.25 9.33 -16.28
CA GLY A 847 26.54 10.67 -16.80
C GLY A 847 25.88 10.98 -18.14
N LYS A 848 24.99 10.11 -18.63
CA LYS A 848 24.25 10.37 -19.88
C LYS A 848 23.13 11.38 -19.65
N PRO A 849 22.88 12.29 -20.60
CA PRO A 849 21.72 13.18 -20.55
C PRO A 849 20.39 12.42 -20.52
N ILE A 850 19.46 12.90 -19.71
CA ILE A 850 18.07 12.42 -19.66
C ILE A 850 17.17 13.55 -20.19
N GLU A 851 16.52 13.31 -21.31
CA GLU A 851 15.58 14.26 -21.89
C GLU A 851 14.33 14.38 -21.01
N ASP A 852 13.90 15.62 -20.74
CA ASP A 852 12.73 15.94 -19.90
C ASP A 852 12.69 15.28 -18.50
N GLY A 853 13.83 14.78 -18.01
CA GLY A 853 13.91 14.01 -16.76
C GLY A 853 14.13 14.83 -15.50
N ARG A 854 14.21 16.16 -15.57
CA ARG A 854 14.53 17.02 -14.41
C ARG A 854 13.45 16.96 -13.33
N LEU A 855 13.90 17.00 -12.09
CA LEU A 855 13.07 16.87 -10.89
C LEU A 855 13.31 18.03 -9.92
N VAL A 856 12.23 18.46 -9.28
CA VAL A 856 12.23 19.34 -8.11
C VAL A 856 12.26 18.45 -6.88
N SER A 857 13.41 18.41 -6.19
CA SER A 857 13.62 17.54 -5.01
C SER A 857 12.92 18.06 -3.76
N SER A 858 12.13 17.19 -3.10
CA SER A 858 11.49 17.48 -1.81
C SER A 858 12.52 17.78 -0.73
N ALA A 859 13.59 16.98 -0.67
CA ALA A 859 14.63 17.13 0.34
C ALA A 859 15.32 18.50 0.24
N VAL A 860 15.65 18.92 -0.99
CA VAL A 860 16.26 20.22 -1.28
C VAL A 860 15.32 21.37 -0.91
N ALA A 861 14.03 21.26 -1.21
CA ALA A 861 13.03 22.27 -0.86
C ALA A 861 12.93 22.50 0.66
N PHE A 862 12.87 21.42 1.44
CA PHE A 862 12.84 21.51 2.91
C PHE A 862 14.13 22.13 3.47
N ALA A 863 15.29 21.74 2.95
CA ALA A 863 16.57 22.26 3.42
C ALA A 863 16.76 23.74 3.08
N TYR A 864 16.37 24.18 1.87
CA TYR A 864 16.39 25.61 1.53
C TYR A 864 15.47 26.43 2.42
N ASN A 865 14.25 25.96 2.70
CA ASN A 865 13.37 26.69 3.61
C ASN A 865 13.89 26.71 5.06
N ALA A 866 14.60 25.67 5.51
CA ALA A 866 15.21 25.65 6.83
C ALA A 866 16.35 26.67 6.96
N LEU A 867 17.16 26.83 5.91
CA LEU A 867 18.28 27.77 5.87
C LEU A 867 17.83 29.22 5.59
N PHE A 868 16.82 29.39 4.74
CA PHE A 868 16.33 30.69 4.27
C PHE A 868 14.79 30.79 4.42
N PRO A 869 14.26 30.81 5.65
CA PRO A 869 12.81 30.76 5.88
C PRO A 869 12.06 31.99 5.37
N ASP A 870 12.75 33.13 5.22
CA ASP A 870 12.17 34.41 4.77
C ASP A 870 12.33 34.64 3.26
N ASP A 871 13.08 33.77 2.57
CA ASP A 871 13.23 33.86 1.12
C ASP A 871 11.98 33.34 0.41
N LYS A 872 11.41 34.17 -0.47
CA LYS A 872 10.16 33.85 -1.18
C LYS A 872 10.30 32.59 -2.04
N TYR A 873 11.42 32.40 -2.72
CA TYR A 873 11.62 31.22 -3.56
C TYR A 873 11.73 29.94 -2.72
N ALA A 874 12.42 29.99 -1.58
CA ALA A 874 12.46 28.87 -0.65
C ALA A 874 11.08 28.53 -0.04
N GLN A 875 10.23 29.53 0.22
CA GLN A 875 8.84 29.34 0.66
C GLN A 875 7.96 28.70 -0.42
N GLU A 876 8.10 29.12 -1.68
CA GLU A 876 7.38 28.54 -2.82
C GLU A 876 7.78 27.08 -3.06
N LEU A 877 9.08 26.77 -2.99
CA LEU A 877 9.57 25.39 -3.07
C LEU A 877 8.99 24.51 -1.96
N LEU A 878 8.98 25.00 -0.72
CA LEU A 878 8.39 24.25 0.38
C LEU A 878 6.90 24.02 0.11
N THR A 879 6.15 25.06 -0.26
CA THR A 879 4.71 24.96 -0.56
C THR A 879 4.41 23.96 -1.67
N ALA A 880 5.25 23.89 -2.70
CA ALA A 880 5.09 22.93 -3.79
C ALA A 880 5.42 21.48 -3.41
N THR A 881 6.16 21.26 -2.31
CA THR A 881 6.66 19.94 -1.90
C THR A 881 6.06 19.44 -0.58
N THR A 882 5.34 20.28 0.18
CA THR A 882 4.87 19.97 1.53
C THR A 882 3.91 18.80 1.63
N ASP A 883 3.16 18.49 0.57
CA ASP A 883 2.20 17.38 0.52
C ASP A 883 2.68 16.19 -0.33
N LEU A 884 3.96 16.17 -0.73
CA LEU A 884 4.54 15.08 -1.51
C LEU A 884 5.03 13.94 -0.62
N TYR A 885 4.14 13.40 0.22
CA TYR A 885 4.46 12.28 1.09
C TYR A 885 3.31 11.30 1.23
N ASN A 886 3.68 10.05 1.51
CA ASN A 886 2.80 9.03 2.03
C ASN A 886 3.04 8.93 3.56
N PRO A 887 2.01 9.04 4.42
CA PRO A 887 2.21 9.04 5.87
C PRO A 887 2.89 7.78 6.44
N LEU A 888 2.88 6.68 5.69
CA LEU A 888 3.48 5.39 6.06
C LEU A 888 4.83 5.14 5.40
N LEU A 889 5.01 5.61 4.16
CA LEU A 889 6.19 5.29 3.36
C LEU A 889 7.23 6.42 3.31
N GLY A 890 6.89 7.61 3.82
CA GLY A 890 7.77 8.78 3.78
C GLY A 890 7.43 9.78 2.69
N PHE A 891 8.27 10.81 2.58
CA PHE A 891 8.27 11.74 1.48
C PHE A 891 8.77 11.09 0.19
N HIS A 892 8.11 11.42 -0.90
CA HIS A 892 8.58 11.15 -2.25
C HIS A 892 9.82 12.01 -2.54
N GLU A 893 10.66 11.51 -3.45
CA GLU A 893 11.86 12.23 -3.91
C GLU A 893 11.59 13.65 -4.42
N GLY A 894 10.41 13.88 -5.01
CA GLY A 894 10.06 15.15 -5.63
C GLY A 894 8.98 15.05 -6.69
N PHE A 895 9.00 15.96 -7.65
CA PHE A 895 8.15 15.93 -8.84
C PHE A 895 8.91 16.40 -10.09
N TYR A 896 8.48 15.97 -11.27
CA TYR A 896 9.12 16.34 -12.54
C TYR A 896 8.88 17.82 -12.87
N GLU A 897 9.94 18.59 -13.14
CA GLU A 897 9.90 20.05 -13.40
C GLU A 897 8.89 20.41 -14.49
N ASN A 898 8.85 19.64 -15.58
CA ASN A 898 8.03 19.97 -16.76
C ASN A 898 6.56 19.50 -16.66
N THR A 899 6.27 18.47 -15.86
CA THR A 899 4.94 17.84 -15.84
C THR A 899 4.19 18.00 -14.52
N GLY A 900 4.88 18.36 -13.44
CA GLY A 900 4.29 18.39 -12.09
C GLY A 900 3.97 16.99 -11.54
N LYS A 901 4.24 15.91 -12.28
CA LYS A 901 3.98 14.54 -11.83
C LYS A 901 4.93 14.18 -10.71
N ILE A 902 4.42 13.48 -9.70
CA ILE A 902 5.21 12.99 -8.58
C ILE A 902 6.26 11.98 -9.08
N ALA A 903 7.47 12.14 -8.58
CA ALA A 903 8.55 11.19 -8.78
C ALA A 903 8.37 10.05 -7.78
N LEU A 904 7.82 8.93 -8.26
CA LEU A 904 7.60 7.76 -7.43
C LEU A 904 8.96 7.17 -7.06
N GLY A 905 9.35 7.33 -5.80
CA GLY A 905 10.59 6.89 -5.19
C GLY A 905 10.63 7.34 -3.72
N PHE A 906 11.14 6.49 -2.83
CA PHE A 906 11.27 6.79 -1.41
C PHE A 906 12.66 6.35 -0.94
N THR A 907 13.40 7.26 -0.30
CA THR A 907 14.75 6.98 0.18
C THR A 907 15.02 7.46 1.58
N SER A 908 16.01 6.84 2.21
CA SER A 908 16.55 7.24 3.52
C SER A 908 17.11 8.66 3.46
N SER A 909 17.83 9.01 2.39
CA SER A 909 18.43 10.34 2.22
C SER A 909 17.41 11.47 2.16
N THR A 910 16.34 11.32 1.36
CA THR A 910 15.27 12.34 1.29
C THR A 910 14.62 12.55 2.65
N ASN A 911 14.23 11.46 3.30
CA ASN A 911 13.49 11.52 4.57
C ASN A 911 14.37 11.95 5.75
N SER A 912 15.65 11.55 5.77
CA SER A 912 16.63 12.01 6.76
C SER A 912 16.86 13.51 6.65
N MET A 913 17.10 14.03 5.44
CA MET A 913 17.35 15.46 5.26
C MET A 913 16.12 16.31 5.60
N ILE A 914 14.89 15.81 5.37
CA ILE A 914 13.66 16.48 5.82
C ILE A 914 13.57 16.55 7.35
N LEU A 915 13.81 15.43 8.05
CA LEU A 915 13.83 15.41 9.52
C LEU A 915 14.89 16.38 10.09
N GLN A 916 16.08 16.36 9.51
CA GLN A 916 17.17 17.26 9.89
C GLN A 916 16.82 18.73 9.62
N SER A 917 16.20 19.04 8.48
CA SER A 917 15.73 20.39 8.14
C SER A 917 14.69 20.90 9.14
N LEU A 918 13.75 20.04 9.54
CA LEU A 918 12.75 20.36 10.55
C LEU A 918 13.40 20.60 11.91
N LEU A 919 14.32 19.73 12.35
CA LEU A 919 15.07 19.89 13.59
C LEU A 919 15.83 21.22 13.59
N TYR A 920 16.62 21.48 12.56
CA TYR A 920 17.40 22.71 12.39
C TYR A 920 16.53 23.96 12.53
N LYS A 921 15.35 23.96 11.89
CA LYS A 921 14.40 25.09 11.95
C LYS A 921 13.87 25.36 13.35
N VAL A 922 13.61 24.31 14.14
CA VAL A 922 13.01 24.45 15.49
C VAL A 922 14.06 24.59 16.60
N THR A 923 15.34 24.43 16.30
CA THR A 923 16.47 24.59 17.24
C THR A 923 17.26 25.87 17.00
N LYS A 924 16.60 26.93 16.54
CA LYS A 924 17.19 28.26 16.25
C LYS A 924 18.27 28.23 15.17
N GLN A 925 18.13 27.35 14.17
CA GLN A 925 19.03 27.28 13.01
C GLN A 925 20.50 27.11 13.40
N GLN A 926 20.76 26.28 14.41
CA GLN A 926 22.10 25.92 14.83
C GLN A 926 22.58 24.67 14.09
N PRO A 927 23.88 24.56 13.76
CA PRO A 927 24.45 23.33 13.23
C PRO A 927 24.08 22.12 14.08
N LEU A 928 23.62 21.06 13.42
CA LEU A 928 23.14 19.86 14.10
C LEU A 928 24.26 19.09 14.79
N ILE A 929 25.48 19.12 14.25
CA ILE A 929 26.64 18.47 14.85
C ILE A 929 27.30 19.42 15.85
N ARG A 930 27.36 18.99 17.12
CA ARG A 930 27.83 19.79 18.26
C ARG A 930 29.29 19.51 18.61
N PRO A 931 30.03 20.49 19.16
CA PRO A 931 31.40 20.25 19.60
C PRO A 931 31.46 19.28 20.78
N ASP A 932 32.47 18.41 20.77
CA ASP A 932 32.84 17.55 21.89
C ASP A 932 34.19 18.02 22.43
N THR A 933 34.26 18.29 23.72
CA THR A 933 35.48 18.73 24.40
C THR A 933 36.19 17.58 25.12
N ALA A 934 35.59 16.39 25.17
CA ALA A 934 36.14 15.22 25.85
C ALA A 934 37.13 14.46 24.94
N MET A 935 38.41 14.83 25.01
CA MET A 935 39.51 14.16 24.27
C MET A 935 40.09 12.95 25.03
N ASN A 936 39.24 12.12 25.66
CA ASN A 936 39.66 11.01 26.53
C ASN A 936 38.93 9.69 26.25
N SER A 937 38.18 9.62 25.14
CA SER A 937 37.46 8.43 24.71
C SER A 937 38.42 7.34 24.15
N PRO A 938 37.98 6.07 23.97
CA PRO A 938 38.84 5.02 23.42
C PRO A 938 39.54 5.40 22.11
N TRP A 939 38.85 6.13 21.22
CA TRP A 939 39.44 6.66 19.98
C TRP A 939 40.67 7.55 20.24
N TRP A 940 40.53 8.56 21.11
CA TRP A 940 41.60 9.51 21.41
C TRP A 940 42.77 8.86 22.17
N LYS A 941 42.47 7.86 23.03
CA LYS A 941 43.49 7.05 23.71
C LYS A 941 44.30 6.22 22.72
N ALA A 942 43.64 5.53 21.80
CA ALA A 942 44.33 4.75 20.76
C ALA A 942 45.26 5.64 19.91
N ILE A 943 44.83 6.85 19.56
CA ILE A 943 45.70 7.81 18.86
C ILE A 943 46.90 8.24 19.72
N ALA A 944 46.69 8.49 21.02
CA ALA A 944 47.76 8.88 21.93
C ALA A 944 48.78 7.75 22.17
N GLU A 945 48.35 6.50 22.09
CA GLU A 945 49.19 5.29 22.17
C GLU A 945 49.99 5.05 20.88
N GLY A 946 49.59 5.67 19.77
CA GLY A 946 50.24 5.61 18.47
C GLY A 946 49.50 4.71 17.45
N ASP A 947 49.75 4.92 16.16
CA ASP A 947 49.10 4.15 15.10
C ASP A 947 49.50 2.67 15.15
N SER A 948 48.53 1.81 15.42
CA SER A 948 48.67 0.34 15.44
C SER A 948 48.72 -0.30 14.05
N GLY A 949 48.86 0.51 12.98
CA GLY A 949 48.87 0.07 11.58
C GLY A 949 47.52 0.22 10.87
N HIS A 950 46.57 0.93 11.50
CA HIS A 950 45.24 1.19 10.96
C HIS A 950 45.16 2.56 10.28
N GLY A 951 46.23 3.35 10.26
CA GLY A 951 46.23 4.69 9.65
C GLY A 951 45.47 5.71 10.48
N LEU A 952 45.52 5.58 11.81
CA LEU A 952 44.91 6.54 12.73
C LEU A 952 45.57 7.94 12.58
N PRO A 953 44.87 9.02 13.00
CA PRO A 953 45.47 10.35 13.07
C PRO A 953 46.79 10.39 13.84
N SER A 954 47.68 11.31 13.47
CA SER A 954 48.99 11.44 14.12
C SER A 954 48.97 12.18 15.46
N THR A 955 47.87 12.86 15.79
CA THR A 955 47.74 13.63 17.04
C THR A 955 46.35 13.45 17.65
N PRO A 956 46.23 13.28 18.98
CA PRO A 956 44.95 13.06 19.67
C PRO A 956 44.17 14.36 19.84
N LYS A 957 43.87 15.03 18.73
CA LYS A 957 43.08 16.26 18.67
C LYS A 957 42.30 16.32 17.37
N GLN A 958 41.22 17.08 17.37
CA GLN A 958 40.50 17.40 16.14
C GLN A 958 41.33 18.32 15.24
N THR A 959 41.16 18.18 13.93
CA THR A 959 41.73 19.08 12.90
C THR A 959 40.74 20.13 12.43
N SER A 960 39.56 20.19 13.05
CA SER A 960 38.56 21.25 12.93
C SER A 960 38.24 21.85 14.29
N ARG A 961 37.67 23.06 14.29
CA ARG A 961 37.15 23.76 15.47
C ARG A 961 35.76 24.33 15.21
N PHE A 962 34.95 24.40 16.27
CA PHE A 962 33.63 25.03 16.23
C PHE A 962 33.73 26.52 16.57
N ILE A 963 33.18 27.38 15.71
CA ILE A 963 33.13 28.82 15.89
C ILE A 963 31.70 29.22 16.23
N SER A 964 31.57 30.11 17.22
CA SER A 964 30.30 30.75 17.58
C SER A 964 30.57 32.25 17.75
N ASN A 965 30.20 33.05 16.75
CA ASN A 965 30.40 34.50 16.76
C ASN A 965 29.17 35.22 16.17
N THR A 966 29.28 36.54 15.95
CA THR A 966 28.20 37.36 15.36
C THR A 966 27.81 36.93 13.95
N SER A 967 28.70 36.28 13.20
CA SER A 967 28.45 35.76 11.85
C SER A 967 27.72 34.41 11.85
N GLY A 968 27.50 33.80 13.02
CA GLY A 968 26.78 32.55 13.21
C GLY A 968 27.60 31.46 13.90
N GLN A 969 27.10 30.23 13.80
CA GLN A 969 27.75 29.03 14.32
C GLN A 969 28.15 28.11 13.16
N TYR A 970 29.40 27.64 13.14
CA TYR A 970 29.90 26.75 12.09
C TYR A 970 31.20 26.04 12.49
N TRP A 971 31.47 24.91 11.85
CA TRP A 971 32.76 24.22 11.92
C TRP A 971 33.74 24.72 10.85
N VAL A 972 35.00 24.93 11.24
CA VAL A 972 36.07 25.40 10.34
C VAL A 972 37.35 24.60 10.56
N SER A 973 38.20 24.49 9.53
CA SER A 973 39.46 23.73 9.61
C SER A 973 40.47 24.48 10.49
N ASN A 974 41.33 23.77 11.22
CA ASN A 974 42.35 24.41 12.06
C ASN A 974 43.47 25.08 11.26
N SER A 975 43.72 24.63 10.03
CA SER A 975 44.67 25.24 9.09
C SER A 975 44.17 26.55 8.46
N SER A 976 42.93 26.97 8.73
CA SER A 976 42.30 28.15 8.11
C SER A 976 42.81 29.50 8.64
N ASP A 977 43.79 29.52 9.56
CA ASP A 977 44.32 30.74 10.18
C ASP A 977 45.04 31.70 9.21
N THR A 978 45.03 31.45 7.90
CA THR A 978 45.70 32.28 6.88
C THR A 978 44.78 33.08 5.96
N VAL A 979 43.47 33.19 6.18
CA VAL A 979 42.61 34.04 5.33
C VAL A 979 41.87 35.10 6.14
N ASN A 980 42.61 36.17 6.45
CA ASN A 980 42.09 37.44 6.92
C ASN A 980 41.42 38.18 5.73
N LEU A 981 40.26 37.70 5.27
CA LEU A 981 39.43 38.46 4.32
C LEU A 981 38.64 39.48 5.14
N SER A 982 39.13 40.73 5.13
CA SER A 982 38.50 41.89 5.76
C SER A 982 36.99 41.92 5.52
N GLU A 983 36.22 41.99 6.61
CA GLU A 983 34.74 41.99 6.67
C GLU A 983 34.07 42.97 5.69
N GLN A 984 34.77 44.03 5.27
CA GLN A 984 34.28 45.05 4.34
C GLN A 984 33.92 44.57 2.92
N LYS A 985 34.42 43.42 2.45
CA LYS A 985 34.08 42.93 1.10
C LYS A 985 32.82 42.08 1.03
N LEU A 986 32.33 41.55 2.16
CA LEU A 986 31.11 40.72 2.20
C LEU A 986 29.83 41.54 2.28
N GLU A 987 29.82 42.71 2.92
CA GLU A 987 28.63 43.57 3.00
C GLU A 987 28.13 44.03 1.61
N ASN A 988 29.05 44.22 0.65
CA ASN A 988 28.68 44.60 -0.72
C ASN A 988 28.06 43.45 -1.55
N LEU A 989 28.17 42.19 -1.12
CA LEU A 989 27.51 41.04 -1.75
C LEU A 989 26.13 40.73 -1.13
N LEU A 990 25.76 41.43 -0.03
CA LEU A 990 24.52 41.24 0.73
C LEU A 990 23.42 42.27 0.38
N ALA A 991 23.69 43.23 -0.50
CA ALA A 991 22.66 44.16 -0.97
C ALA A 991 21.73 43.45 -1.97
N VAL A 992 20.61 42.94 -1.48
CA VAL A 992 19.42 42.62 -2.30
C VAL A 992 19.01 43.92 -3.00
N PRO A 993 19.01 44.01 -4.34
CA PRO A 993 18.40 45.15 -4.99
C PRO A 993 16.88 45.04 -4.79
N SER A 994 16.35 45.89 -3.93
CA SER A 994 14.91 46.13 -3.88
C SER A 994 14.47 46.87 -5.15
N LYS A 995 13.94 46.13 -6.13
CA LYS A 995 12.93 46.62 -7.09
C LYS A 995 12.00 45.49 -7.48
#